data_AF-A0A8H5E9Y8-F1
#
_entry.id   AF-A0A8H5E9Y8-F1
#
_cell.length_a   1.000
_cell.length_b   1.000
_cell.length_c   1.000
_cell.angle_alpha   90.00
_cell.angle_beta   90.00
_cell.angle_gamma   90.00
#
_symmetry.space_group_name_H-M   'P 1'
#
loop_
_entity.id
_entity.type
_entity.pdbx_description
1 polymer ?
#
loop_
_entity_poly.entity_id
_entity_poly.type
_entity_poly.pdbx_seq_one_letter_code
_entity_poly.pdbx_strand_id
1 'polypeptide(L)'
;MTTERRNRDRIAGRRSQQNIHDISANNGSFVFAGDVSHVSFSQPGQITHLANFEDAVKRCRDILFVSHPDADKASVADAKGKRTPGTCRWILDNPQCQAWLNKKSPLFWISGGPGMGKTVLSLFLSEQVERMCQGTDDHFLFYYCRFQHDLYNKPINLLRSLIYQLLNFSTEMSKIQQVLSYLDSQEKADNALTSLECLWNIFEILLSQHSLSIVYCLIDGIDECQSSDVLMGKFRDYCASPIGRNGPLRLAIIGRDVDLLGIPIHPRDATSTPESTSNNPTDAINTFDGIKINPEYDQHAHDDIAVFIRWSLEPLQGIPDFETIRPQVEQTLLTRAEGTFLWVGFVINELSKKKTCLQILETIQNIPAGLSPIFGRMLHQIDPKYHSISATILKWVAMTVRPLTLGELAYAIGTDIERMADRISICQPLLKLNDGRVLFIHQSVEEYLVRSYPDQDPIAEEFRIQEKECQSEIAHRCLQVLEHSFLQHTRISSRSPEYMRGEDRQPNILRVEMQPGGFQVASQLFNYADLHWMKHAKLSSKNSKHLHDPRRPFSKKSSLVRKNWAAVGPVPWPRAHMAAYFGILPWLQALVESEGTPSWYWTRRWRNWINAEYLGCIPLFHAVVGDHEQTVRFLLRHGANMGGWHPALRTAAALDRDKIVRVLLEYGAPLVHDACKFEGNILISAAHNGSIAVAQLLLDHGIDINMKYTQDQTALVQAAKYDHFRLWLAKMAGIPEPGWSTGVVQTLLQRLTNVCWAGEDGGGLLCQAARFADSQIVQVCLAKGVDVNWKGPSGRTALRHYWATEDNVQQMSMAAF
;
A
#
# COMPACT_ATOMS: atom_id res chain seq x y z
N MET A 1 -13.58 37.46 -44.84
CA MET A 1 -14.82 38.24 -45.03
C MET A 1 -15.86 37.60 -44.11
N THR A 2 -15.93 38.07 -42.86
CA THR A 2 -16.98 39.00 -42.33
C THR A 2 -18.34 38.31 -42.30
N THR A 3 -18.78 37.86 -41.11
CA THR A 3 -19.88 38.46 -40.28
C THR A 3 -21.25 38.37 -40.96
N GLU A 4 -22.38 38.04 -40.36
CA GLU A 4 -22.90 38.23 -39.01
C GLU A 4 -24.32 37.61 -38.95
N ARG A 5 -24.73 37.17 -37.75
CA ARG A 5 -26.07 37.28 -37.12
C ARG A 5 -27.35 37.35 -37.97
N ARG A 6 -28.35 36.56 -37.56
CA ARG A 6 -29.66 37.09 -37.09
C ARG A 6 -30.51 36.06 -36.32
N ASN A 7 -30.91 36.46 -35.11
CA ASN A 7 -31.98 35.91 -34.29
C ASN A 7 -33.35 36.00 -34.99
N ARG A 8 -34.23 35.03 -34.72
CA ARG A 8 -35.68 35.24 -34.66
C ARG A 8 -36.32 34.48 -33.51
N ASP A 9 -37.24 35.19 -32.89
CA ASP A 9 -37.96 34.98 -31.64
C ASP A 9 -39.20 34.07 -31.75
N ARG A 10 -39.55 33.50 -30.59
CA ARG A 10 -40.90 33.27 -30.00
C ARG A 10 -41.88 32.28 -30.65
N ILE A 11 -42.39 31.36 -29.82
CA ILE A 11 -43.81 31.31 -29.38
C ILE A 11 -43.90 30.53 -28.05
N ALA A 12 -44.66 31.09 -27.10
CA ALA A 12 -44.99 30.49 -25.82
C ALA A 12 -46.30 29.68 -25.90
N GLY A 13 -46.39 28.58 -25.16
CA GLY A 13 -47.62 27.81 -24.94
C GLY A 13 -47.59 27.10 -23.59
N ARG A 14 -48.48 27.50 -22.67
CA ARG A 14 -48.72 26.93 -21.33
C ARG A 14 -49.43 25.57 -21.40
N ARG A 15 -49.17 24.72 -20.38
CA ARG A 15 -49.93 23.60 -19.75
C ARG A 15 -48.96 22.43 -19.56
N SER A 16 -48.87 21.69 -18.46
CA SER A 16 -49.63 21.59 -17.20
C SER A 16 -48.79 20.72 -16.26
N GLN A 17 -48.76 21.02 -14.97
CA GLN A 17 -48.26 20.10 -13.94
C GLN A 17 -49.13 18.84 -13.91
N GLN A 18 -48.52 17.66 -13.96
CA GLN A 18 -48.99 16.45 -13.26
C GLN A 18 -47.86 15.42 -13.11
N ASN A 19 -47.96 14.72 -11.99
CA ASN A 19 -47.01 13.92 -11.23
C ASN A 19 -46.59 12.53 -11.79
N ILE A 20 -45.36 12.14 -11.42
CA ILE A 20 -44.90 10.84 -10.87
C ILE A 20 -45.13 9.55 -11.70
N HIS A 21 -44.02 8.94 -12.16
CA HIS A 21 -43.55 7.55 -11.91
C HIS A 21 -42.67 7.09 -13.08
N ASP A 22 -41.34 7.05 -12.87
CA ASP A 22 -40.45 6.19 -13.65
C ASP A 22 -39.13 6.00 -12.87
N ILE A 23 -39.04 4.88 -12.15
CA ILE A 23 -37.78 4.33 -11.65
C ILE A 23 -37.16 3.58 -12.82
N SER A 24 -36.32 4.26 -13.58
CA SER A 24 -35.47 3.64 -14.59
C SER A 24 -34.10 3.36 -13.98
N ALA A 25 -33.90 2.12 -13.52
CA ALA A 25 -32.57 1.52 -13.44
C ALA A 25 -32.15 1.15 -14.86
N ASN A 26 -31.73 2.15 -15.64
CA ASN A 26 -30.91 2.03 -16.85
C ASN A 26 -30.68 3.43 -17.41
N ASN A 27 -29.41 3.71 -17.71
CA ASN A 27 -28.82 4.88 -18.40
C ASN A 27 -27.89 5.71 -17.50
N GLY A 28 -26.73 5.12 -17.20
CA GLY A 28 -25.51 5.90 -16.96
C GLY A 28 -25.00 6.49 -18.28
N SER A 29 -25.72 7.45 -18.84
CA SER A 29 -25.25 8.29 -19.94
C SER A 29 -24.63 9.55 -19.35
N PHE A 30 -23.32 9.55 -19.12
CA PHE A 30 -22.56 10.78 -18.88
C PHE A 30 -22.14 11.37 -20.23
N VAL A 31 -22.66 12.55 -20.55
CA VAL A 31 -22.28 13.34 -21.73
C VAL A 31 -21.30 14.42 -21.26
N PHE A 32 -20.03 14.26 -21.68
CA PHE A 32 -18.92 15.23 -21.85
C PHE A 32 -18.54 16.14 -20.67
N ALA A 33 -17.30 16.58 -20.50
CA ALA A 33 -15.98 16.17 -20.96
C ALA A 33 -15.00 17.10 -20.25
N GLY A 34 -13.96 16.52 -19.67
CA GLY A 34 -12.76 17.22 -19.24
C GLY A 34 -11.62 16.25 -19.47
N ASP A 35 -11.06 16.29 -20.68
CA ASP A 35 -9.87 15.57 -21.07
C ASP A 35 -8.71 16.02 -20.17
N VAL A 36 -8.39 15.26 -19.11
CA VAL A 36 -7.22 15.54 -18.25
C VAL A 36 -6.00 14.80 -18.82
N SER A 37 -5.73 15.01 -20.11
CA SER A 37 -4.43 14.66 -20.72
C SER A 37 -3.44 15.84 -20.72
N HIS A 38 -3.84 16.99 -20.17
CA HIS A 38 -2.95 18.12 -19.93
C HIS A 38 -3.19 18.73 -18.55
N VAL A 39 -2.49 18.21 -17.53
CA VAL A 39 -2.20 19.02 -16.33
C VAL A 39 -1.35 20.20 -16.83
N SER A 40 -2.02 21.33 -17.04
CA SER A 40 -1.35 22.59 -17.32
C SER A 40 -0.73 23.03 -16.02
N PHE A 41 0.60 22.87 -15.88
CA PHE A 41 1.34 23.59 -14.87
C PHE A 41 1.10 25.07 -15.14
N SER A 42 0.37 25.74 -14.25
CA SER A 42 0.44 27.18 -14.16
C SER A 42 1.91 27.55 -13.98
N GLN A 43 2.43 28.41 -14.86
CA GLN A 43 3.80 28.89 -14.74
C GLN A 43 4.03 29.41 -13.32
N PRO A 44 5.15 29.06 -12.66
CA PRO A 44 5.47 29.64 -11.36
C PRO A 44 5.76 31.12 -11.57
N GLY A 45 4.77 31.95 -11.28
CA GLY A 45 4.96 33.37 -11.04
C GLY A 45 6.04 33.54 -9.98
N GLN A 46 6.90 34.53 -10.21
CA GLN A 46 8.08 34.85 -9.41
C GLN A 46 7.82 34.81 -7.90
N ILE A 47 8.86 34.35 -7.18
CA ILE A 47 8.96 34.33 -5.72
C ILE A 47 8.70 35.74 -5.17
N THR A 48 7.49 35.95 -4.66
CA THR A 48 7.18 37.07 -3.77
C THR A 48 6.50 36.49 -2.53
N HIS A 49 7.08 36.76 -1.36
CA HIS A 49 6.62 36.45 0.00
C HIS A 49 5.16 35.94 0.13
N LEU A 50 4.96 34.76 0.72
CA LEU A 50 3.64 34.30 1.21
C LEU A 50 3.10 35.35 2.18
N ALA A 51 2.10 36.13 1.76
CA ALA A 51 1.65 37.31 2.50
C ALA A 51 0.67 36.99 3.64
N ASN A 52 0.06 35.80 3.68
CA ASN A 52 -0.86 35.38 4.75
C ASN A 52 -0.92 33.83 4.92
N PHE A 53 -1.47 33.38 6.05
CA PHE A 53 -1.64 31.97 6.44
C PHE A 53 -2.53 31.18 5.47
N GLU A 54 -3.61 31.79 4.99
CA GLU A 54 -4.58 31.14 4.11
C GLU A 54 -3.96 30.76 2.75
N ASP A 55 -3.12 31.63 2.19
CA ASP A 55 -2.39 31.37 0.93
C ASP A 55 -1.41 30.20 1.08
N ALA A 56 -0.77 30.07 2.25
CA ALA A 56 0.13 28.96 2.55
C ALA A 56 -0.62 27.62 2.64
N VAL A 57 -1.73 27.58 3.36
CA VAL A 57 -2.61 26.40 3.47
C VAL A 57 -3.17 26.02 2.10
N LYS A 58 -3.66 27.01 1.34
CA LYS A 58 -4.19 26.80 -0.01
C LYS A 58 -3.14 26.19 -0.94
N ARG A 59 -1.91 26.71 -0.92
CA ARG A 59 -0.81 26.17 -1.72
C ARG A 59 -0.51 24.71 -1.38
N CYS A 60 -0.44 24.35 -0.10
CA CYS A 60 -0.27 22.95 0.31
C CYS A 60 -1.39 22.06 -0.22
N ARG A 61 -2.65 22.51 -0.09
CA ARG A 61 -3.83 21.78 -0.57
C ARG A 61 -3.80 21.57 -2.08
N ASP A 62 -3.46 22.60 -2.85
CA ASP A 62 -3.39 22.52 -4.31
C ASP A 62 -2.34 21.49 -4.77
N ILE A 63 -1.19 21.41 -4.08
CA ILE A 63 -0.12 20.44 -4.37
C ILE A 63 -0.53 19.00 -3.99
N LEU A 64 -1.20 18.84 -2.85
CA LEU A 64 -1.62 17.54 -2.31
C LEU A 64 -2.89 16.99 -2.96
N PHE A 65 -3.62 17.81 -3.70
CA PHE A 65 -4.90 17.46 -4.31
C PHE A 65 -4.81 16.17 -5.14
N VAL A 66 -5.83 15.32 -4.98
CA VAL A 66 -6.03 14.06 -5.73
C VAL A 66 -7.44 14.05 -6.32
N SER A 67 -8.42 14.31 -5.46
CA SER A 67 -9.85 14.37 -5.76
C SER A 67 -10.54 15.19 -4.68
N HIS A 68 -11.83 15.49 -4.87
CA HIS A 68 -12.65 16.14 -3.85
C HIS A 68 -13.31 15.07 -2.95
N PRO A 69 -12.94 14.98 -1.65
CA PRO A 69 -13.45 13.93 -0.77
C PRO A 69 -14.97 13.89 -0.66
N ASP A 70 -15.64 15.04 -0.57
CA ASP A 70 -17.10 15.10 -0.47
C ASP A 70 -17.80 14.55 -1.72
N ALA A 71 -17.26 14.86 -2.91
CA ALA A 71 -17.74 14.30 -4.17
C ALA A 71 -17.47 12.78 -4.23
N ASP A 72 -16.34 12.33 -3.67
CA ASP A 72 -16.01 10.91 -3.61
C ASP A 72 -16.97 10.14 -2.69
N LYS A 73 -17.33 10.70 -1.52
CA LYS A 73 -18.32 10.15 -0.59
C LYS A 73 -19.72 10.10 -1.23
N ALA A 74 -20.13 11.18 -1.90
CA ALA A 74 -21.39 11.23 -2.63
C ALA A 74 -21.45 10.17 -3.74
N SER A 75 -20.37 10.02 -4.51
CA SER A 75 -20.27 8.98 -5.55
C SER A 75 -20.38 7.56 -4.97
N VAL A 76 -19.78 7.30 -3.80
CA VAL A 76 -19.91 6.00 -3.12
C VAL A 76 -21.34 5.78 -2.63
N ALA A 77 -21.99 6.80 -2.07
CA ALA A 77 -23.38 6.73 -1.65
C ALA A 77 -24.34 6.48 -2.84
N ASP A 78 -24.15 7.18 -3.95
CA ASP A 78 -24.95 7.00 -5.18
C ASP A 78 -24.77 5.60 -5.76
N ALA A 79 -23.54 5.07 -5.77
CA ALA A 79 -23.24 3.74 -6.27
C ALA A 79 -23.85 2.62 -5.41
N LYS A 80 -23.96 2.82 -4.10
CA LYS A 80 -24.58 1.85 -3.17
C LYS A 80 -26.10 2.02 -3.05
N GLY A 81 -26.63 3.18 -3.44
CA GLY A 81 -28.03 3.55 -3.26
C GLY A 81 -28.33 4.04 -1.84
N LYS A 82 -29.58 4.46 -1.63
CA LYS A 82 -30.02 4.99 -0.33
C LYS A 82 -30.08 3.87 0.70
N ARG A 83 -29.50 4.13 1.88
CA ARG A 83 -29.65 3.25 3.05
C ARG A 83 -31.12 3.07 3.39
N THR A 84 -31.52 1.83 3.64
CA THR A 84 -32.86 1.51 4.14
C THR A 84 -33.10 2.16 5.50
N PRO A 85 -34.22 2.90 5.68
CA PRO A 85 -34.55 3.49 6.97
C PRO A 85 -34.64 2.45 8.08
N GLY A 86 -34.03 2.75 9.23
CA GLY A 86 -34.06 1.87 10.41
C GLY A 86 -32.84 0.96 10.57
N THR A 87 -32.04 0.75 9.52
CA THR A 87 -30.84 -0.10 9.61
C THR A 87 -29.63 0.60 10.23
N CYS A 88 -28.57 -0.16 10.54
CA CYS A 88 -27.26 0.28 11.02
C CYS A 88 -27.25 0.98 12.38
N ARG A 89 -28.40 1.19 13.03
CA ARG A 89 -28.49 1.97 14.29
C ARG A 89 -27.78 1.29 15.45
N TRP A 90 -27.80 -0.04 15.47
CA TRP A 90 -27.18 -0.87 16.51
C TRP A 90 -25.69 -0.55 16.73
N ILE A 91 -24.98 -0.09 15.69
CA ILE A 91 -23.55 0.23 15.81
C ILE A 91 -23.29 1.34 16.82
N LEU A 92 -24.26 2.24 17.01
CA LEU A 92 -24.14 3.33 17.97
C LEU A 92 -24.31 2.82 19.39
N ASP A 93 -25.04 1.73 19.62
CA ASP A 93 -25.21 1.15 20.96
C ASP A 93 -24.11 0.15 21.31
N ASN A 94 -23.27 -0.22 20.34
CA ASN A 94 -22.18 -1.16 20.54
C ASN A 94 -21.09 -0.60 21.49
N PRO A 95 -20.65 -1.35 22.51
CA PRO A 95 -19.66 -0.87 23.48
C PRO A 95 -18.32 -0.44 22.88
N GLN A 96 -17.78 -1.17 21.89
CA GLN A 96 -16.51 -0.83 21.24
C GLN A 96 -16.63 0.45 20.42
N CYS A 97 -17.73 0.61 19.68
CA CYS A 97 -18.02 1.84 18.94
C CYS A 97 -18.18 3.03 19.90
N GLN A 98 -18.90 2.83 21.02
CA GLN A 98 -19.04 3.85 22.06
C GLN A 98 -17.70 4.20 22.73
N ALA A 99 -16.79 3.25 22.94
CA ALA A 99 -15.46 3.55 23.46
C ALA A 99 -14.69 4.48 22.50
N TRP A 100 -14.81 4.24 21.19
CA TRP A 100 -14.22 5.09 20.16
C TRP A 100 -14.87 6.48 20.09
N LEU A 101 -16.21 6.55 20.01
CA LEU A 101 -16.98 7.81 19.99
C LEU A 101 -16.75 8.66 21.26
N ASN A 102 -16.55 8.02 22.41
CA ASN A 102 -16.25 8.71 23.67
C ASN A 102 -14.76 9.00 23.86
N LYS A 103 -13.96 8.98 22.79
CA LYS A 103 -12.54 9.35 22.76
C LYS A 103 -11.62 8.43 23.59
N LYS A 104 -12.11 7.29 24.08
CA LYS A 104 -11.37 6.36 24.95
C LYS A 104 -10.45 5.41 24.16
N SER A 105 -10.86 5.04 22.95
CA SER A 105 -10.09 4.13 22.10
C SER A 105 -9.52 4.87 20.87
N PRO A 106 -8.20 4.82 20.62
CA PRO A 106 -7.57 5.52 19.50
C PRO A 106 -7.81 4.82 18.15
N LEU A 107 -8.13 3.52 18.17
CA LEU A 107 -8.34 2.71 16.97
C LEU A 107 -9.54 1.78 17.16
N PHE A 108 -10.43 1.77 16.19
CA PHE A 108 -11.63 0.94 16.15
C PHE A 108 -11.73 0.19 14.82
N TRP A 109 -11.90 -1.13 14.87
CA TRP A 109 -11.94 -1.97 13.68
C TRP A 109 -13.31 -2.61 13.44
N ILE A 110 -13.83 -2.51 12.23
CA ILE A 110 -15.04 -3.23 11.81
C ILE A 110 -14.67 -4.20 10.67
N SER A 111 -14.68 -5.49 10.97
CA SER A 111 -14.50 -6.56 9.98
C SER A 111 -15.84 -7.17 9.59
N GLY A 112 -15.90 -7.72 8.38
CA GLY A 112 -17.05 -8.51 7.95
C GLY A 112 -16.85 -9.14 6.58
N GLY A 113 -17.63 -10.17 6.29
CA GLY A 113 -17.64 -10.84 4.99
C GLY A 113 -18.06 -9.93 3.83
N PRO A 114 -17.87 -10.38 2.58
CA PRO A 114 -18.36 -9.66 1.41
C PRO A 114 -19.89 -9.56 1.41
N GLY A 115 -20.45 -8.43 0.96
CA GLY A 115 -21.91 -8.25 0.85
C GLY A 115 -22.65 -8.03 2.18
N MET A 116 -21.94 -7.94 3.31
CA MET A 116 -22.50 -7.73 4.66
C MET A 116 -22.89 -6.26 4.98
N GLY A 117 -22.89 -5.37 3.98
CA GLY A 117 -23.30 -3.97 4.18
C GLY A 117 -22.27 -3.03 4.81
N LYS A 118 -20.99 -3.44 4.91
CA LYS A 118 -19.89 -2.63 5.50
C LYS A 118 -19.82 -1.18 5.00
N THR A 119 -19.80 -0.97 3.69
CA THR A 119 -19.75 0.39 3.11
C THR A 119 -21.02 1.21 3.42
N VAL A 120 -22.18 0.55 3.52
CA VAL A 120 -23.43 1.24 3.92
C VAL A 120 -23.37 1.63 5.40
N LEU A 121 -22.84 0.74 6.24
CA LEU A 121 -22.58 1.01 7.65
C LEU A 121 -21.55 2.14 7.83
N SER A 122 -20.48 2.16 7.04
CA SER A 122 -19.47 3.21 7.10
C SER A 122 -20.02 4.57 6.67
N LEU A 123 -20.90 4.62 5.64
CA LEU A 123 -21.59 5.84 5.25
C LEU A 123 -22.51 6.34 6.38
N PHE A 124 -23.28 5.44 7.01
CA PHE A 124 -24.11 5.78 8.15
C PHE A 124 -23.29 6.33 9.33
N LEU A 125 -22.21 5.64 9.71
CA LEU A 125 -21.33 6.06 10.79
C LEU A 125 -20.67 7.41 10.47
N SER A 126 -20.26 7.62 9.21
CA SER A 126 -19.71 8.90 8.75
C SER A 126 -20.70 10.04 8.92
N GLU A 127 -21.97 9.85 8.56
CA GLU A 127 -23.02 10.86 8.80
C GLU A 127 -23.22 11.15 10.29
N GLN A 128 -23.15 10.13 11.17
CA GLN A 128 -23.32 10.33 12.61
C GLN A 128 -22.16 11.09 13.22
N VAL A 129 -20.92 10.73 12.87
CA VAL A 129 -19.71 11.42 13.35
C VAL A 129 -19.68 12.85 12.85
N GLU A 130 -20.03 13.09 11.58
CA GLU A 130 -20.13 14.43 11.02
C GLU A 130 -21.15 15.30 11.78
N ARG A 131 -22.34 14.76 12.11
CA ARG A 131 -23.32 15.46 12.96
C ARG A 131 -22.85 15.68 14.39
N MET A 132 -22.07 14.76 14.96
CA MET A 132 -21.51 14.89 16.29
C MET A 132 -20.45 16.01 16.34
N CYS A 133 -19.65 16.14 15.28
CA CYS A 133 -18.67 17.21 15.15
C CYS A 133 -19.32 18.59 14.92
N GLN A 134 -20.51 18.66 14.32
CA GLN A 134 -21.23 19.91 14.12
C GLN A 134 -21.51 20.62 15.45
N GLY A 135 -20.98 21.85 15.60
CA GLY A 135 -21.14 22.65 16.82
C GLY A 135 -20.15 22.31 17.93
N THR A 136 -19.15 21.47 17.64
CA THR A 136 -17.98 21.21 18.49
C THR A 136 -16.69 21.66 17.79
N ASP A 137 -15.57 21.69 18.52
CA ASP A 137 -14.25 21.91 17.93
C ASP A 137 -13.65 20.65 17.30
N ASP A 138 -14.30 19.49 17.42
CA ASP A 138 -13.82 18.23 16.85
C ASP A 138 -13.95 18.21 15.32
N HIS A 139 -13.05 17.48 14.67
CA HIS A 139 -12.95 17.40 13.21
C HIS A 139 -13.20 15.98 12.70
N PHE A 140 -13.59 15.88 11.43
CA PHE A 140 -13.86 14.60 10.79
C PHE A 140 -13.14 14.50 9.43
N LEU A 141 -12.41 13.41 9.25
CA LEU A 141 -11.77 12.99 8.01
C LEU A 141 -12.38 11.67 7.56
N PHE A 142 -12.47 11.46 6.25
CA PHE A 142 -12.89 10.18 5.71
C PHE A 142 -12.20 9.83 4.40
N TYR A 143 -12.10 8.53 4.13
CA TYR A 143 -11.59 8.00 2.88
C TYR A 143 -12.26 6.67 2.52
N TYR A 144 -12.63 6.51 1.25
CA TYR A 144 -13.26 5.28 0.75
C TYR A 144 -12.39 4.68 -0.35
N CYS A 145 -11.73 3.56 -0.06
CA CYS A 145 -11.12 2.73 -1.08
C CYS A 145 -12.21 2.16 -1.99
N ARG A 146 -11.85 1.84 -3.24
CA ARG A 146 -12.83 1.38 -4.22
C ARG A 146 -12.34 0.14 -4.97
N PHE A 147 -13.17 -0.88 -4.99
CA PHE A 147 -12.84 -2.14 -5.63
C PHE A 147 -12.39 -1.93 -7.08
N GLN A 148 -11.20 -2.46 -7.40
CA GLN A 148 -10.55 -2.36 -8.71
C GLN A 148 -10.32 -0.91 -9.21
N HIS A 149 -9.98 0.05 -8.33
CA HIS A 149 -9.73 1.43 -8.74
C HIS A 149 -8.31 1.95 -8.42
N ASP A 150 -7.53 2.25 -9.46
CA ASP A 150 -6.10 2.63 -9.33
C ASP A 150 -5.86 3.95 -8.58
N LEU A 151 -6.76 4.93 -8.72
CA LEU A 151 -6.60 6.23 -8.04
C LEU A 151 -6.82 6.12 -6.52
N TYR A 152 -7.87 5.40 -6.10
CA TYR A 152 -8.31 5.36 -4.70
C TYR A 152 -7.61 4.28 -3.88
N ASN A 153 -6.93 3.32 -4.53
CA ASN A 153 -6.32 2.19 -3.84
C ASN A 153 -4.80 2.31 -3.72
N LYS A 154 -4.26 3.53 -3.81
CA LYS A 154 -2.83 3.81 -3.58
C LYS A 154 -2.64 4.39 -2.19
N PRO A 155 -1.73 3.84 -1.34
CA PRO A 155 -1.44 4.38 -0.01
C PRO A 155 -1.08 5.86 -0.01
N ILE A 156 -0.28 6.27 -1.01
CA ILE A 156 0.12 7.68 -1.17
C ILE A 156 -1.09 8.59 -1.42
N ASN A 157 -2.09 8.15 -2.18
CA ASN A 157 -3.27 8.96 -2.49
C ASN A 157 -4.24 9.02 -1.31
N LEU A 158 -4.32 7.94 -0.53
CA LEU A 158 -5.06 7.92 0.72
C LEU A 158 -4.48 8.95 1.70
N LEU A 159 -3.17 8.91 1.97
CA LEU A 159 -2.54 9.90 2.86
C LEU A 159 -2.66 11.33 2.31
N ARG A 160 -2.43 11.54 1.01
CA ARG A 160 -2.62 12.85 0.37
C ARG A 160 -4.02 13.40 0.61
N SER A 161 -5.06 12.57 0.50
CA SER A 161 -6.45 12.97 0.76
C SER A 161 -6.69 13.32 2.24
N LEU A 162 -6.17 12.51 3.18
CA LEU A 162 -6.29 12.79 4.60
C LEU A 162 -5.58 14.09 5.01
N ILE A 163 -4.36 14.31 4.49
CA ILE A 163 -3.59 15.54 4.70
C ILE A 163 -4.33 16.72 4.10
N TYR A 164 -4.83 16.58 2.87
CA TYR A 164 -5.63 17.62 2.19
C TYR A 164 -6.85 18.05 3.01
N GLN A 165 -7.55 17.10 3.64
CA GLN A 165 -8.68 17.37 4.54
C GLN A 165 -8.22 18.01 5.86
N LEU A 166 -7.16 17.49 6.48
CA LEU A 166 -6.62 17.98 7.75
C LEU A 166 -6.10 19.42 7.66
N LEU A 167 -5.60 19.83 6.49
CA LEU A 167 -5.21 21.21 6.22
C LEU A 167 -6.36 22.21 6.38
N ASN A 168 -7.64 21.79 6.26
CA ASN A 168 -8.79 22.66 6.49
C ASN A 168 -8.94 23.09 7.94
N PHE A 169 -8.42 22.28 8.86
CA PHE A 169 -8.53 22.48 10.29
C PHE A 169 -7.24 23.02 10.90
N SER A 170 -6.23 23.25 10.08
CA SER A 170 -4.93 23.71 10.54
C SER A 170 -4.99 25.17 10.95
N THR A 171 -4.38 25.48 12.10
CA THR A 171 -4.38 26.83 12.69
C THR A 171 -2.98 27.32 13.03
N GLU A 172 -1.97 26.44 13.03
CA GLU A 172 -0.59 26.79 13.37
C GLU A 172 0.28 27.03 12.14
N MET A 173 0.69 28.29 11.92
CA MET A 173 1.60 28.66 10.83
C MET A 173 2.93 27.89 10.89
N SER A 174 3.47 27.61 12.07
CA SER A 174 4.74 26.88 12.23
C SER A 174 4.67 25.47 11.62
N LYS A 175 3.55 24.76 11.81
CA LYS A 175 3.33 23.43 11.23
C LYS A 175 3.12 23.50 9.73
N ILE A 176 2.38 24.50 9.24
CA ILE A 176 2.21 24.75 7.81
C ILE A 176 3.56 25.07 7.13
N GLN A 177 4.44 25.84 7.77
CA GLN A 177 5.79 26.10 7.28
C GLN A 177 6.65 24.84 7.22
N GLN A 178 6.53 23.94 8.20
CA GLN A 178 7.19 22.64 8.16
C GLN A 178 6.69 21.78 7.00
N VAL A 179 5.37 21.72 6.77
CA VAL A 179 4.80 21.04 5.60
C VAL A 179 5.31 21.66 4.30
N LEU A 180 5.35 22.99 4.21
CA LEU A 180 5.91 23.69 3.05
C LEU A 180 7.38 23.37 2.81
N SER A 181 8.18 23.04 3.81
CA SER A 181 9.59 22.66 3.60
C SER A 181 9.76 21.38 2.75
N TYR A 182 8.73 20.52 2.74
CA TYR A 182 8.63 19.35 1.86
C TYR A 182 8.09 19.71 0.47
N LEU A 183 7.45 20.87 0.30
CA LEU A 183 6.69 21.26 -0.90
C LEU A 183 7.15 22.61 -1.51
N ASP A 184 8.27 23.16 -1.05
CA ASP A 184 8.72 24.53 -1.38
C ASP A 184 9.25 24.65 -2.82
N SER A 185 9.75 23.54 -3.39
CA SER A 185 10.19 23.39 -4.77
C SER A 185 9.46 22.25 -5.47
N GLN A 186 9.41 22.29 -6.82
CA GLN A 186 8.78 21.24 -7.62
C GLN A 186 9.45 19.87 -7.40
N GLU A 187 10.78 19.82 -7.29
CA GLU A 187 11.52 18.57 -7.11
C GLU A 187 11.24 17.93 -5.73
N LYS A 188 11.21 18.74 -4.68
CA LYS A 188 10.85 18.26 -3.33
C LYS A 188 9.40 17.83 -3.26
N ALA A 189 8.48 18.58 -3.87
CA ALA A 189 7.08 18.21 -3.95
C ALA A 189 6.90 16.88 -4.70
N ASP A 190 7.55 16.71 -5.87
CA ASP A 190 7.49 15.46 -6.63
C ASP A 190 7.95 14.27 -5.79
N ASN A 191 9.08 14.39 -5.08
CA ASN A 191 9.60 13.35 -4.19
C ASN A 191 8.67 13.08 -2.98
N ALA A 192 8.20 14.14 -2.32
CA ALA A 192 7.31 14.01 -1.17
C ALA A 192 5.99 13.33 -1.56
N LEU A 193 5.43 13.65 -2.72
CA LEU A 193 4.15 13.12 -3.20
C LEU A 193 4.22 11.66 -3.68
N THR A 194 5.41 11.14 -4.01
CA THR A 194 5.62 9.73 -4.36
C THR A 194 6.10 8.88 -3.18
N SER A 195 6.60 9.51 -2.11
CA SER A 195 7.11 8.84 -0.92
C SER A 195 6.05 8.68 0.17
N LEU A 196 5.71 7.43 0.50
CA LEU A 196 4.81 7.10 1.60
C LEU A 196 5.33 7.63 2.94
N GLU A 197 6.65 7.58 3.16
CA GLU A 197 7.29 8.07 4.40
C GLU A 197 7.21 9.58 4.52
N CYS A 198 7.44 10.32 3.43
CA CYS A 198 7.31 11.78 3.45
C CYS A 198 5.87 12.21 3.75
N LEU A 199 4.88 11.58 3.09
CA LEU A 199 3.47 11.85 3.36
C LEU A 199 3.08 11.49 4.79
N TRP A 200 3.57 10.38 5.31
CA TRP A 200 3.34 10.00 6.70
C TRP A 200 3.90 11.04 7.68
N ASN A 201 5.12 11.52 7.46
CA ASN A 201 5.71 12.58 8.28
C ASN A 201 4.91 13.89 8.20
N ILE A 202 4.45 14.27 7.01
CA ILE A 202 3.58 15.45 6.84
C ILE A 202 2.28 15.28 7.63
N PHE A 203 1.68 14.08 7.60
CA PHE A 203 0.46 13.77 8.35
C PHE A 203 0.69 13.89 9.87
N GLU A 204 1.78 13.33 10.40
CA GLU A 204 2.15 13.44 11.82
C GLU A 204 2.44 14.90 12.24
N ILE A 205 3.12 15.68 11.38
CA ILE A 205 3.36 17.12 11.62
C ILE A 205 2.04 17.84 11.83
N LEU A 206 1.04 17.61 10.97
CA LEU A 206 -0.26 18.25 11.10
C LEU A 206 -1.05 17.77 12.33
N LEU A 207 -0.94 16.49 12.70
CA LEU A 207 -1.57 15.96 13.93
C LEU A 207 -0.90 16.47 15.21
N SER A 208 0.35 16.95 15.14
CA SER A 208 1.10 17.46 16.29
C SER A 208 0.82 18.93 16.66
N GLN A 209 -0.24 19.53 16.09
CA GLN A 209 -0.72 20.87 16.42
C GLN A 209 -1.27 20.91 17.86
N HIS A 210 -0.89 21.92 18.64
CA HIS A 210 -1.34 22.08 20.03
C HIS A 210 -2.79 22.53 20.13
N SER A 211 -3.26 23.30 19.15
CA SER A 211 -4.64 23.80 19.04
C SER A 211 -5.62 22.82 18.39
N LEU A 212 -5.15 21.68 17.89
CA LEU A 212 -5.99 20.72 17.17
C LEU A 212 -6.81 19.90 18.16
N SER A 213 -8.14 19.98 18.04
CA SER A 213 -9.05 19.12 18.80
C SER A 213 -9.00 17.67 18.29
N ILE A 214 -9.92 16.82 18.78
CA ILE A 214 -10.04 15.44 18.31
C ILE A 214 -10.36 15.42 16.81
N VAL A 215 -9.64 14.57 16.10
CA VAL A 215 -9.82 14.29 14.68
C VAL A 215 -10.31 12.85 14.54
N TYR A 216 -11.61 12.68 14.29
CA TYR A 216 -12.13 11.39 13.88
C TYR A 216 -11.73 11.13 12.44
N CYS A 217 -11.21 9.93 12.15
CA CYS A 217 -10.84 9.51 10.81
C CYS A 217 -11.50 8.19 10.50
N LEU A 218 -12.25 8.09 9.40
CA LEU A 218 -12.87 6.86 8.95
C LEU A 218 -12.27 6.41 7.62
N ILE A 219 -11.78 5.17 7.56
CA ILE A 219 -11.25 4.57 6.32
C ILE A 219 -12.06 3.31 6.00
N ASP A 220 -12.81 3.32 4.90
CA ASP A 220 -13.54 2.15 4.39
C ASP A 220 -12.75 1.45 3.28
N GLY A 221 -12.75 0.11 3.32
CA GLY A 221 -12.16 -0.74 2.28
C GLY A 221 -10.64 -0.75 2.25
N ILE A 222 -9.94 -0.54 3.39
CA ILE A 222 -8.47 -0.49 3.40
C ILE A 222 -7.83 -1.78 2.85
N ASP A 223 -8.53 -2.91 2.92
CA ASP A 223 -8.11 -4.19 2.33
C ASP A 223 -8.00 -4.14 0.80
N GLU A 224 -8.68 -3.20 0.14
CA GLU A 224 -8.59 -2.97 -1.30
C GLU A 224 -7.39 -2.10 -1.69
N CYS A 225 -6.72 -1.48 -0.71
CA CYS A 225 -5.55 -0.63 -0.93
C CYS A 225 -4.29 -1.46 -1.21
N GLN A 226 -3.48 -1.02 -2.16
CA GLN A 226 -2.20 -1.66 -2.51
C GLN A 226 -1.24 -1.57 -1.31
N SER A 227 -0.54 -2.66 -0.97
CA SER A 227 0.36 -2.69 0.18
C SER A 227 -0.31 -2.23 1.49
N SER A 228 -1.59 -2.57 1.66
CA SER A 228 -2.41 -2.23 2.83
C SER A 228 -1.73 -2.60 4.14
N ASP A 229 -1.01 -3.72 4.21
CA ASP A 229 -0.23 -4.18 5.37
C ASP A 229 0.73 -3.10 5.91
N VAL A 230 1.42 -2.37 5.02
CA VAL A 230 2.40 -1.35 5.40
C VAL A 230 1.70 -0.14 6.00
N LEU A 231 0.63 0.33 5.35
CA LEU A 231 -0.14 1.48 5.79
C LEU A 231 -0.88 1.18 7.11
N MET A 232 -1.47 -0.01 7.21
CA MET A 232 -2.09 -0.53 8.43
C MET A 232 -1.10 -0.61 9.59
N GLY A 233 0.12 -1.11 9.33
CA GLY A 233 1.21 -1.11 10.30
C GLY A 233 1.51 0.28 10.84
N LYS A 234 1.63 1.29 9.96
CA LYS A 234 1.87 2.68 10.36
C LYS A 234 0.76 3.26 11.24
N PHE A 235 -0.51 3.11 10.85
CA PHE A 235 -1.64 3.57 11.67
C PHE A 235 -1.69 2.88 13.03
N ARG A 236 -1.50 1.56 13.04
CA ARG A 236 -1.44 0.77 14.26
C ARG A 236 -0.33 1.27 15.19
N ASP A 237 0.88 1.41 14.66
CA ASP A 237 2.05 1.79 15.45
C ASP A 237 1.89 3.20 16.02
N TYR A 238 1.33 4.13 15.23
CA TYR A 238 0.97 5.46 15.72
C TYR A 238 -0.07 5.39 16.84
N CYS A 239 -1.22 4.72 16.64
CA CYS A 239 -2.28 4.61 17.65
C CYS A 239 -1.81 3.88 18.92
N ALA A 240 -0.87 2.95 18.81
CA ALA A 240 -0.27 2.24 19.95
C ALA A 240 0.80 3.06 20.68
N SER A 241 1.44 4.02 20.01
CA SER A 241 2.47 4.88 20.59
C SER A 241 1.91 5.78 21.70
N PRO A 242 2.76 6.25 22.66
CA PRO A 242 2.34 7.23 23.66
C PRO A 242 1.79 8.53 23.04
N ILE A 243 2.32 8.91 21.88
CA ILE A 243 1.92 10.09 21.12
C ILE A 243 0.51 9.91 20.57
N GLY A 244 0.21 8.76 19.95
CA GLY A 244 -1.11 8.52 19.35
C GLY A 244 -2.19 8.17 20.37
N ARG A 245 -1.88 7.44 21.45
CA ARG A 245 -2.86 7.11 22.51
C ARG A 245 -3.49 8.36 23.13
N ASN A 246 -2.67 9.38 23.36
CA ASN A 246 -3.08 10.66 23.92
C ASN A 246 -3.24 11.75 22.85
N GLY A 247 -2.98 11.42 21.58
CA GLY A 247 -3.02 12.34 20.46
C GLY A 247 -4.44 12.63 19.99
N PRO A 248 -4.61 13.53 18.99
CA PRO A 248 -5.93 13.95 18.54
C PRO A 248 -6.65 12.91 17.65
N LEU A 249 -5.91 12.00 17.02
CA LEU A 249 -6.49 11.07 16.04
C LEU A 249 -7.33 9.98 16.72
N ARG A 250 -8.56 9.78 16.24
CA ARG A 250 -9.44 8.64 16.56
C ARG A 250 -9.79 7.94 15.26
N LEU A 251 -9.14 6.80 15.00
CA LEU A 251 -9.22 6.11 13.72
C LEU A 251 -10.25 4.98 13.77
N ALA A 252 -11.19 4.96 12.83
CA ALA A 252 -12.05 3.83 12.54
C ALA A 252 -11.68 3.24 11.18
N ILE A 253 -11.47 1.94 11.13
CA ILE A 253 -11.17 1.25 9.88
C ILE A 253 -12.19 0.15 9.64
N ILE A 254 -12.73 0.14 8.44
CA ILE A 254 -13.75 -0.80 8.00
C ILE A 254 -13.18 -1.60 6.83
N GLY A 255 -13.26 -2.92 6.92
CA GLY A 255 -12.67 -3.79 5.90
C GLY A 255 -12.99 -5.26 6.10
N ARG A 256 -12.21 -6.12 5.46
CA ARG A 256 -12.29 -7.58 5.66
C ARG A 256 -11.58 -8.00 6.93
N ASP A 257 -11.90 -9.19 7.42
CA ASP A 257 -11.08 -9.83 8.44
C ASP A 257 -9.75 -10.17 7.80
N VAL A 258 -8.70 -9.45 8.17
CA VAL A 258 -7.36 -9.73 7.67
C VAL A 258 -6.56 -10.28 8.84
N ASP A 259 -6.01 -11.49 8.67
CA ASP A 259 -5.00 -12.08 9.55
C ASP A 259 -3.67 -11.29 9.43
N LEU A 260 -3.73 -9.98 9.60
CA LEU A 260 -2.57 -9.10 9.48
C LEU A 260 -1.77 -9.20 10.77
N LEU A 261 -0.62 -9.88 10.64
CA LEU A 261 0.54 -9.78 11.53
C LEU A 261 0.56 -10.76 12.71
N GLY A 262 -0.20 -11.86 12.66
CA GLY A 262 -0.09 -12.93 13.66
C GLY A 262 -0.56 -12.54 15.07
N ILE A 263 -1.37 -11.48 15.18
CA ILE A 263 -2.05 -11.07 16.42
C ILE A 263 -3.56 -11.22 16.18
N PRO A 264 -4.28 -12.02 16.98
CA PRO A 264 -5.73 -12.13 16.87
C PRO A 264 -6.38 -10.76 17.15
N ILE A 265 -7.16 -10.25 16.19
CA ILE A 265 -8.00 -9.05 16.34
C ILE A 265 -9.20 -9.32 17.26
N HIS A 266 -9.46 -10.59 17.57
CA HIS A 266 -10.50 -11.05 18.48
C HIS A 266 -9.90 -11.91 19.60
N PRO A 267 -10.44 -11.83 20.84
CA PRO A 267 -10.17 -12.85 21.85
C PRO A 267 -10.47 -14.23 21.24
N ARG A 268 -9.51 -15.16 21.31
CA ARG A 268 -9.72 -16.53 20.81
C ARG A 268 -10.95 -17.13 21.47
N ASP A 269 -11.90 -17.62 20.67
CA ASP A 269 -12.99 -18.46 21.15
C ASP A 269 -12.40 -19.64 21.94
N ALA A 270 -12.96 -19.89 23.12
CA ALA A 270 -12.49 -20.85 24.11
C ALA A 270 -12.57 -22.35 23.69
N THR A 271 -12.67 -22.64 22.39
CA THR A 271 -12.96 -23.98 21.85
C THR A 271 -11.82 -24.60 21.04
N SER A 272 -10.68 -23.93 20.88
CA SER A 272 -9.48 -24.55 20.29
C SER A 272 -8.50 -25.00 21.37
N THR A 273 -8.08 -26.27 21.27
CA THR A 273 -7.29 -27.02 22.25
C THR A 273 -5.96 -26.34 22.59
N PRO A 274 -5.52 -26.39 23.86
CA PRO A 274 -4.32 -25.70 24.32
C PRO A 274 -3.06 -26.52 24.01
N GLU A 275 -2.29 -26.12 23.00
CA GLU A 275 -0.89 -26.51 22.89
C GLU A 275 0.03 -25.28 22.88
N SER A 276 0.88 -25.22 23.92
CA SER A 276 2.05 -24.35 24.14
C SER A 276 1.84 -22.84 24.41
N THR A 277 1.63 -22.56 25.70
CA THR A 277 2.19 -21.46 26.53
C THR A 277 3.00 -20.33 25.89
N SER A 278 2.49 -19.09 26.03
CA SER A 278 3.24 -17.94 26.56
C SER A 278 2.30 -17.01 27.34
N ASN A 279 2.27 -17.13 28.67
CA ASN A 279 1.58 -16.18 29.57
C ASN A 279 2.45 -14.94 29.79
N ASN A 280 2.62 -14.10 28.77
CA ASN A 280 3.23 -12.77 28.95
C ASN A 280 2.12 -11.70 29.07
N PRO A 281 2.13 -10.86 30.13
CA PRO A 281 1.14 -9.78 30.30
C PRO A 281 1.20 -8.70 29.21
N THR A 282 2.22 -8.72 28.35
CA THR A 282 2.37 -7.81 27.21
C THR A 282 1.47 -8.17 26.02
N ASP A 283 0.96 -9.40 25.93
CA ASP A 283 0.11 -9.82 24.81
C ASP A 283 -1.31 -9.22 24.91
N ALA A 284 -1.74 -8.81 26.10
CA ALA A 284 -3.02 -8.13 26.32
C ALA A 284 -3.02 -6.63 25.91
N ILE A 285 -1.85 -6.03 25.72
CA ILE A 285 -1.69 -4.60 25.35
C ILE A 285 -1.87 -4.38 23.84
N ASN A 286 -1.90 -5.46 23.04
CA ASN A 286 -1.96 -5.42 21.58
C ASN A 286 -3.33 -5.80 20.99
N THR A 287 -4.35 -6.02 21.82
CA THR A 287 -5.72 -6.29 21.38
C THR A 287 -6.46 -4.97 21.16
N PHE A 288 -6.65 -4.58 19.90
CA PHE A 288 -7.48 -3.42 19.55
C PHE A 288 -8.97 -3.74 19.69
N ASP A 289 -9.77 -2.70 19.96
CA ASP A 289 -11.22 -2.82 20.01
C ASP A 289 -11.77 -3.03 18.59
N GLY A 290 -12.44 -4.16 18.36
CA GLY A 290 -13.01 -4.49 17.07
C GLY A 290 -14.34 -5.21 17.14
N ILE A 291 -15.14 -5.08 16.08
CA ILE A 291 -16.38 -5.80 15.85
C ILE A 291 -16.22 -6.61 14.57
N LYS A 292 -16.58 -7.90 14.65
CA LYS A 292 -16.74 -8.75 13.47
C LYS A 292 -18.22 -8.91 13.18
N ILE A 293 -18.67 -8.32 12.07
CA ILE A 293 -20.02 -8.50 11.56
C ILE A 293 -20.14 -9.93 11.06
N ASN A 294 -20.79 -10.77 11.88
CA ASN A 294 -21.19 -12.12 11.50
C ASN A 294 -22.69 -12.30 11.75
N PRO A 295 -23.53 -12.23 10.71
CA PRO A 295 -24.99 -12.32 10.87
C PRO A 295 -25.48 -13.67 11.41
N GLU A 296 -24.65 -14.71 11.43
CA GLU A 296 -25.01 -16.00 12.03
C GLU A 296 -25.00 -15.94 13.57
N TYR A 297 -24.21 -15.05 14.16
CA TYR A 297 -24.06 -14.91 15.62
C TYR A 297 -24.42 -13.51 16.14
N ASP A 298 -24.52 -12.52 15.25
CA ASP A 298 -24.88 -11.14 15.57
C ASP A 298 -26.36 -10.89 15.24
N GLN A 299 -27.18 -10.90 16.28
CA GLN A 299 -28.61 -10.63 16.18
C GLN A 299 -28.90 -9.27 15.53
N HIS A 300 -28.05 -8.27 15.74
CA HIS A 300 -28.28 -6.93 15.19
C HIS A 300 -28.07 -6.86 13.68
N ALA A 301 -27.05 -7.55 13.16
CA ALA A 301 -26.83 -7.68 11.73
C ALA A 301 -27.97 -8.47 11.06
N HIS A 302 -28.50 -9.50 11.75
CA HIS A 302 -29.67 -10.24 11.30
C HIS A 302 -30.92 -9.35 11.22
N ASP A 303 -31.16 -8.52 12.23
CA ASP A 303 -32.31 -7.60 12.28
C ASP A 303 -32.27 -6.56 11.15
N ASP A 304 -31.08 -6.01 10.85
CA ASP A 304 -30.89 -5.08 9.73
C ASP A 304 -31.26 -5.71 8.37
N ILE A 305 -30.93 -7.00 8.16
CA ILE A 305 -31.30 -7.74 6.95
C ILE A 305 -32.81 -7.93 6.88
N ALA A 306 -33.45 -8.27 8.00
CA ALA A 306 -34.91 -8.41 8.06
C ALA A 306 -35.61 -7.08 7.71
N VAL A 307 -35.13 -5.96 8.23
CA VAL A 307 -35.63 -4.61 7.87
C VAL A 307 -35.38 -4.32 6.38
N PHE A 308 -34.19 -4.64 5.86
CA PHE A 308 -33.86 -4.47 4.45
C PHE A 308 -34.78 -5.28 3.53
N ILE A 309 -35.07 -6.53 3.86
CA ILE A 309 -35.98 -7.40 3.10
C ILE A 309 -37.39 -6.79 3.06
N ARG A 310 -37.94 -6.42 4.22
CA ARG A 310 -39.30 -5.83 4.30
C ARG A 310 -39.45 -4.62 3.40
N TRP A 311 -38.44 -3.74 3.41
CA TRP A 311 -38.43 -2.52 2.60
C TRP A 311 -38.24 -2.82 1.12
N SER A 312 -37.38 -3.79 0.78
CA SER A 312 -37.08 -4.18 -0.61
C SER A 312 -38.27 -4.85 -1.30
N LEU A 313 -39.25 -5.37 -0.56
CA LEU A 313 -40.47 -5.98 -1.08
C LEU A 313 -41.61 -4.96 -1.33
N GLU A 314 -41.50 -3.71 -0.89
CA GLU A 314 -42.53 -2.68 -1.09
C GLU A 314 -42.98 -2.53 -2.57
N PRO A 315 -42.09 -2.54 -3.57
CA PRO A 315 -42.50 -2.45 -4.97
C PRO A 315 -43.41 -3.61 -5.45
N LEU A 316 -43.36 -4.77 -4.78
CA LEU A 316 -44.18 -5.95 -5.14
C LEU A 316 -45.62 -5.85 -4.63
N GLN A 317 -45.95 -4.87 -3.78
CA GLN A 317 -47.32 -4.65 -3.29
C GLN A 317 -48.32 -4.32 -4.40
N GLY A 318 -47.84 -3.90 -5.58
CA GLY A 318 -48.68 -3.72 -6.76
C GLY A 318 -49.25 -5.03 -7.33
N ILE A 319 -48.77 -6.20 -6.90
CA ILE A 319 -49.25 -7.50 -7.35
C ILE A 319 -50.47 -7.91 -6.50
N PRO A 320 -51.60 -8.28 -7.11
CA PRO A 320 -52.79 -8.74 -6.38
C PRO A 320 -52.47 -9.90 -5.44
N ASP A 321 -53.00 -9.84 -4.22
CA ASP A 321 -52.84 -10.86 -3.15
C ASP A 321 -51.40 -11.08 -2.66
N PHE A 322 -50.44 -10.20 -3.00
CA PHE A 322 -49.05 -10.34 -2.56
C PHE A 322 -48.91 -10.30 -1.03
N GLU A 323 -49.68 -9.45 -0.36
CA GLU A 323 -49.65 -9.35 1.12
C GLU A 323 -50.03 -10.67 1.81
N THR A 324 -50.79 -11.56 1.14
CA THR A 324 -51.10 -12.90 1.69
C THR A 324 -49.87 -13.81 1.71
N ILE A 325 -48.99 -13.70 0.71
CA ILE A 325 -47.78 -14.54 0.61
C ILE A 325 -46.54 -13.86 1.20
N ARG A 326 -46.59 -12.55 1.45
CA ARG A 326 -45.45 -11.74 1.91
C ARG A 326 -44.73 -12.31 3.15
N PRO A 327 -45.40 -12.75 4.23
CA PRO A 327 -44.69 -13.31 5.39
C PRO A 327 -43.87 -14.56 5.05
N GLN A 328 -44.38 -15.41 4.15
CA GLN A 328 -43.66 -16.59 3.68
C GLN A 328 -42.44 -16.20 2.85
N VAL A 329 -42.58 -15.18 1.99
CA VAL A 329 -41.47 -14.63 1.20
C VAL A 329 -40.39 -14.05 2.11
N GLU A 330 -40.76 -13.21 3.07
CA GLU A 330 -39.83 -12.57 4.03
C GLU A 330 -39.03 -13.62 4.80
N GLN A 331 -39.70 -14.61 5.38
CA GLN A 331 -39.04 -15.68 6.13
C GLN A 331 -38.08 -16.49 5.25
N THR A 332 -38.49 -16.81 4.01
CA THR A 332 -37.64 -17.59 3.10
C THR A 332 -36.40 -16.81 2.68
N LEU A 333 -36.54 -15.51 2.38
CA LEU A 333 -35.41 -14.64 2.05
C LEU A 333 -34.46 -14.51 3.24
N LEU A 334 -34.97 -14.31 4.46
CA LEU A 334 -34.17 -14.16 5.66
C LEU A 334 -33.34 -15.42 5.96
N THR A 335 -33.95 -16.61 5.82
CA THR A 335 -33.25 -17.88 6.03
C THR A 335 -32.21 -18.18 4.94
N ARG A 336 -32.49 -17.86 3.67
CA ARG A 336 -31.61 -18.21 2.54
C ARG A 336 -30.54 -17.16 2.23
N ALA A 337 -30.66 -15.94 2.77
CA ALA A 337 -29.69 -14.86 2.53
C ALA A 337 -28.31 -15.13 3.15
N GLU A 338 -28.20 -16.02 4.15
CA GLU A 338 -26.95 -16.34 4.85
C GLU A 338 -26.19 -15.07 5.26
N GLY A 339 -26.92 -14.10 5.82
CA GLY A 339 -26.33 -12.84 6.27
C GLY A 339 -26.03 -11.80 5.17
N THR A 340 -26.29 -12.10 3.88
CA THR A 340 -25.78 -11.26 2.79
C THR A 340 -26.86 -10.36 2.17
N PHE A 341 -26.72 -9.04 2.32
CA PHE A 341 -27.60 -8.05 1.66
C PHE A 341 -27.56 -8.14 0.13
N LEU A 342 -26.38 -8.43 -0.44
CA LEU A 342 -26.19 -8.56 -1.88
C LEU A 342 -27.05 -9.71 -2.47
N TRP A 343 -27.15 -10.83 -1.74
CA TRP A 343 -28.00 -11.95 -2.14
C TRP A 343 -29.47 -11.50 -2.21
N VAL A 344 -29.95 -10.81 -1.18
CA VAL A 344 -31.31 -10.27 -1.16
C VAL A 344 -31.54 -9.34 -2.34
N GLY A 345 -30.60 -8.44 -2.63
CA GLY A 345 -30.67 -7.55 -3.79
C GLY A 345 -30.84 -8.29 -5.13
N PHE A 346 -30.09 -9.37 -5.35
CA PHE A 346 -30.24 -10.20 -6.56
C PHE A 346 -31.61 -10.86 -6.64
N VAL A 347 -32.07 -11.45 -5.53
CA VAL A 347 -33.36 -12.14 -5.50
C VAL A 347 -34.51 -11.16 -5.71
N ILE A 348 -34.49 -10.00 -5.04
CA ILE A 348 -35.52 -8.97 -5.21
C ILE A 348 -35.58 -8.48 -6.66
N ASN A 349 -34.43 -8.31 -7.33
CA ASN A 349 -34.39 -7.95 -8.74
C ASN A 349 -34.98 -9.04 -9.66
N GLU A 350 -34.91 -10.32 -9.29
CA GLU A 350 -35.59 -11.39 -10.01
C GLU A 350 -37.11 -11.42 -9.71
N LEU A 351 -37.49 -11.17 -8.46
CA LEU A 351 -38.89 -11.11 -8.05
C LEU A 351 -39.64 -9.91 -8.66
N SER A 352 -38.98 -8.76 -8.82
CA SER A 352 -39.56 -7.56 -9.43
C SER A 352 -39.96 -7.75 -10.89
N LYS A 353 -39.40 -8.77 -11.57
CA LYS A 353 -39.76 -9.14 -12.95
C LYS A 353 -41.05 -9.97 -13.03
N LYS A 354 -41.55 -10.48 -11.90
CA LYS A 354 -42.72 -11.36 -11.85
C LYS A 354 -44.00 -10.53 -11.72
N LYS A 355 -45.10 -11.07 -12.25
CA LYS A 355 -46.40 -10.36 -12.31
C LYS A 355 -47.49 -11.02 -11.46
N THR A 356 -47.24 -12.20 -10.89
CA THR A 356 -48.23 -12.98 -10.15
C THR A 356 -47.61 -13.62 -8.90
N CYS A 357 -48.42 -13.86 -7.87
CA CYS A 357 -48.00 -14.55 -6.65
C CYS A 357 -47.47 -15.96 -6.92
N LEU A 358 -48.06 -16.68 -7.89
CA LEU A 358 -47.59 -18.00 -8.29
C LEU A 358 -46.14 -17.95 -8.79
N GLN A 359 -45.84 -17.03 -9.71
CA GLN A 359 -44.49 -16.85 -10.25
C GLN A 359 -43.47 -16.47 -9.16
N ILE A 360 -43.88 -15.66 -8.17
CA ILE A 360 -43.03 -15.29 -7.04
C ILE A 360 -42.70 -16.52 -6.19
N LEU A 361 -43.71 -17.30 -5.79
CA LEU A 361 -43.52 -18.49 -4.97
C LEU A 361 -42.67 -19.55 -5.67
N GLU A 362 -42.90 -19.81 -6.96
CA GLU A 362 -42.07 -20.71 -7.76
C GLU A 362 -40.62 -20.22 -7.85
N THR A 363 -40.42 -18.91 -8.03
CA THR A 363 -39.08 -18.32 -8.13
C THR A 363 -38.33 -18.49 -6.81
N ILE A 364 -38.96 -18.17 -5.68
CA ILE A 364 -38.34 -18.28 -4.34
C ILE A 364 -38.00 -19.72 -3.99
N GLN A 365 -38.90 -20.67 -4.29
CA GLN A 365 -38.64 -22.09 -4.05
C GLN A 365 -37.38 -22.57 -4.79
N ASN A 366 -37.20 -22.10 -6.03
CA ASN A 366 -36.10 -22.48 -6.89
C ASN A 366 -34.79 -21.73 -6.61
N ILE A 367 -34.77 -20.59 -5.91
CA ILE A 367 -33.55 -19.80 -5.66
C ILE A 367 -32.70 -20.44 -4.54
N PRO A 368 -31.37 -20.57 -4.70
CA PRO A 368 -30.53 -21.27 -3.74
C PRO A 368 -30.16 -20.36 -2.56
N ALA A 369 -29.78 -20.95 -1.43
CA ALA A 369 -29.20 -20.18 -0.33
C ALA A 369 -27.77 -19.72 -0.66
N GLY A 370 -27.39 -18.54 -0.17
CA GLY A 370 -26.04 -18.01 -0.27
C GLY A 370 -25.65 -17.47 -1.65
N LEU A 371 -24.55 -16.68 -1.68
CA LEU A 371 -24.06 -16.02 -2.89
C LEU A 371 -23.44 -17.01 -3.91
N SER A 372 -22.68 -18.01 -3.44
CA SER A 372 -21.93 -18.92 -4.31
C SER A 372 -22.82 -19.61 -5.35
N PRO A 373 -23.97 -20.20 -4.97
CA PRO A 373 -24.84 -20.85 -5.96
C PRO A 373 -25.56 -19.86 -6.89
N ILE A 374 -25.74 -18.59 -6.50
CA ILE A 374 -26.23 -17.55 -7.42
C ILE A 374 -25.21 -17.28 -8.52
N PHE A 375 -23.92 -17.14 -8.17
CA PHE A 375 -22.88 -16.96 -9.17
C PHE A 375 -22.74 -18.18 -10.08
N GLY A 376 -22.83 -19.40 -9.51
CA GLY A 376 -22.90 -20.62 -10.31
C GLY A 376 -24.02 -20.56 -11.36
N ARG A 377 -25.24 -20.13 -10.97
CA ARG A 377 -26.34 -19.96 -11.94
C ARG A 377 -26.07 -18.91 -13.01
N MET A 378 -25.45 -17.80 -12.65
CA MET A 378 -25.06 -16.78 -13.63
C MET A 378 -24.07 -17.33 -14.66
N LEU A 379 -23.16 -18.22 -14.25
CA LEU A 379 -22.25 -18.93 -15.15
C LEU A 379 -23.01 -19.94 -16.04
N HIS A 380 -23.98 -20.68 -15.50
CA HIS A 380 -24.84 -21.58 -16.29
C HIS A 380 -25.68 -20.86 -17.35
N GLN A 381 -26.02 -19.59 -17.13
CA GLN A 381 -26.76 -18.79 -18.12
C GLN A 381 -25.91 -18.39 -19.33
N ILE A 382 -24.58 -18.48 -19.23
CA ILE A 382 -23.70 -18.28 -20.36
C ILE A 382 -23.88 -19.46 -21.32
N ASP A 383 -24.11 -19.18 -22.59
CA ASP A 383 -24.24 -20.24 -23.62
C ASP A 383 -22.95 -21.08 -23.67
N PRO A 384 -23.03 -22.43 -23.65
CA PRO A 384 -21.88 -23.34 -23.65
C PRO A 384 -20.84 -23.04 -24.73
N LYS A 385 -21.25 -22.53 -25.90
CA LYS A 385 -20.30 -22.18 -26.98
C LYS A 385 -19.34 -21.05 -26.60
N TYR A 386 -19.67 -20.26 -25.57
CA TYR A 386 -18.87 -19.13 -25.10
C TYR A 386 -18.15 -19.40 -23.77
N HIS A 387 -18.33 -20.57 -23.14
CA HIS A 387 -17.73 -20.86 -21.82
C HIS A 387 -16.22 -20.65 -21.80
N SER A 388 -15.48 -21.25 -22.74
CA SER A 388 -14.02 -21.12 -22.82
C SER A 388 -13.54 -19.67 -22.95
N ILE A 389 -14.20 -18.85 -23.77
CA ILE A 389 -13.80 -17.45 -23.96
C ILE A 389 -14.22 -16.58 -22.76
N SER A 390 -15.39 -16.83 -22.18
CA SER A 390 -15.87 -16.16 -20.97
C SER A 390 -14.99 -16.46 -19.78
N ALA A 391 -14.57 -17.72 -19.59
CA ALA A 391 -13.63 -18.14 -18.56
C ALA A 391 -12.29 -17.41 -18.73
N THR A 392 -11.80 -17.29 -19.97
CA THR A 392 -10.58 -16.53 -20.26
C THR A 392 -10.75 -15.04 -19.92
N ILE A 393 -11.87 -14.41 -20.28
CA ILE A 393 -12.16 -13.01 -19.94
C ILE A 393 -12.20 -12.81 -18.42
N LEU A 394 -12.98 -13.61 -17.72
CA LEU A 394 -13.13 -13.53 -16.26
C LEU A 394 -11.79 -13.73 -15.55
N LYS A 395 -10.96 -14.66 -16.04
CA LYS A 395 -9.59 -14.88 -15.57
C LYS A 395 -8.73 -13.61 -15.70
N TRP A 396 -8.73 -12.97 -16.86
CA TRP A 396 -7.96 -11.76 -17.06
C TRP A 396 -8.46 -10.61 -16.17
N VAL A 397 -9.78 -10.40 -16.10
CA VAL A 397 -10.37 -9.35 -15.26
C VAL A 397 -10.04 -9.56 -13.77
N ALA A 398 -10.06 -10.80 -13.28
CA ALA A 398 -9.71 -11.13 -11.89
C ALA A 398 -8.23 -10.97 -11.57
N MET A 399 -7.34 -11.33 -12.49
CA MET A 399 -5.92 -11.50 -12.15
C MET A 399 -5.04 -10.32 -12.55
N THR A 400 -5.58 -9.37 -13.31
CA THR A 400 -4.84 -8.15 -13.68
C THR A 400 -4.72 -7.19 -12.51
N VAL A 401 -3.58 -6.49 -12.45
CA VAL A 401 -3.24 -5.54 -11.38
C VAL A 401 -4.19 -4.34 -11.35
N ARG A 402 -4.76 -4.01 -12.52
CA ARG A 402 -5.75 -2.96 -12.72
C ARG A 402 -6.75 -3.38 -13.79
N PRO A 403 -7.97 -2.82 -13.81
CA PRO A 403 -8.90 -3.03 -14.92
C PRO A 403 -8.28 -2.72 -16.28
N LEU A 404 -8.40 -3.67 -17.19
CA LEU A 404 -7.98 -3.51 -18.58
C LEU A 404 -9.04 -2.76 -19.37
N THR A 405 -8.60 -1.93 -20.31
CA THR A 405 -9.48 -1.39 -21.34
C THR A 405 -9.97 -2.51 -22.27
N LEU A 406 -11.07 -2.27 -23.00
CA LEU A 406 -11.55 -3.24 -24.01
C LEU A 406 -10.45 -3.63 -25.01
N GLY A 407 -9.64 -2.68 -25.45
CA GLY A 407 -8.54 -2.91 -26.38
C GLY A 407 -7.39 -3.74 -25.79
N GLU A 408 -6.99 -3.42 -24.55
CA GLU A 408 -5.99 -4.20 -23.81
C GLU A 408 -6.44 -5.64 -23.60
N LEU A 409 -7.69 -5.83 -23.16
CA LEU A 409 -8.26 -7.16 -22.94
C LEU A 409 -8.39 -7.95 -24.25
N ALA A 410 -8.79 -7.29 -25.34
CA ALA A 410 -8.91 -7.91 -26.66
C ALA A 410 -7.56 -8.43 -27.15
N TYR A 411 -6.52 -7.61 -27.01
CA TYR A 411 -5.16 -8.01 -27.34
C TYR A 411 -4.64 -9.13 -26.43
N ALA A 412 -4.92 -9.05 -25.13
CA ALA A 412 -4.51 -10.03 -24.13
C ALA A 412 -4.99 -11.44 -24.50
N ILE A 413 -6.27 -11.58 -24.85
CA ILE A 413 -6.90 -12.87 -25.20
C ILE A 413 -6.81 -13.21 -26.69
N GLY A 414 -6.28 -12.32 -27.54
CA GLY A 414 -6.09 -12.55 -28.97
C GLY A 414 -7.38 -12.49 -29.78
N THR A 415 -8.25 -11.51 -29.51
CA THR A 415 -9.49 -11.28 -30.25
C THR A 415 -9.59 -9.84 -30.78
N ASP A 416 -10.51 -9.62 -31.72
CA ASP A 416 -10.85 -8.30 -32.23
C ASP A 416 -11.57 -7.45 -31.19
N ILE A 417 -11.23 -6.15 -31.14
CA ILE A 417 -11.85 -5.17 -30.23
C ILE A 417 -13.35 -5.00 -30.49
N GLU A 418 -13.77 -5.06 -31.76
CA GLU A 418 -15.17 -4.91 -32.19
C GLU A 418 -16.08 -5.96 -31.54
N ARG A 419 -15.57 -7.20 -31.44
CA ARG A 419 -16.29 -8.33 -30.83
C ARG A 419 -16.14 -8.37 -29.31
N MET A 420 -15.24 -7.57 -28.73
CA MET A 420 -15.03 -7.59 -27.30
C MET A 420 -16.24 -7.05 -26.54
N ALA A 421 -16.85 -5.97 -27.01
CA ALA A 421 -18.04 -5.41 -26.38
C ALA A 421 -19.16 -6.47 -26.28
N ASP A 422 -19.42 -7.19 -27.37
CA ASP A 422 -20.41 -8.28 -27.40
C ASP A 422 -20.05 -9.42 -26.42
N ARG A 423 -18.77 -9.76 -26.31
CA ARG A 423 -18.29 -10.77 -25.35
C ARG A 423 -18.44 -10.33 -23.90
N ILE A 424 -18.25 -9.04 -23.62
CA ILE A 424 -18.53 -8.49 -22.29
C ILE A 424 -20.05 -8.51 -22.01
N SER A 425 -20.89 -8.23 -23.01
CA SER A 425 -22.35 -8.32 -22.89
C SER A 425 -22.83 -9.74 -22.56
N ILE A 426 -22.17 -10.78 -23.08
CA ILE A 426 -22.46 -12.18 -22.71
C ILE A 426 -22.20 -12.42 -21.21
N CYS A 427 -21.18 -11.77 -20.64
CA CYS A 427 -20.81 -11.87 -19.23
C CYS A 427 -21.46 -10.78 -18.35
N GLN A 428 -22.41 -10.00 -18.85
CA GLN A 428 -22.95 -8.81 -18.18
C GLN A 428 -23.47 -9.02 -16.74
N PRO A 429 -24.06 -10.17 -16.36
CA PRO A 429 -24.45 -10.40 -14.96
C PRO A 429 -23.27 -10.33 -13.97
N LEU A 430 -22.06 -10.57 -14.47
CA LEU A 430 -20.82 -10.65 -13.70
C LEU A 430 -19.89 -9.45 -13.95
N LEU A 431 -19.94 -8.87 -15.15
CA LEU A 431 -19.04 -7.81 -15.61
C LEU A 431 -19.78 -6.52 -15.96
N LYS A 432 -19.11 -5.39 -15.74
CA LYS A 432 -19.56 -4.07 -16.17
C LYS A 432 -18.45 -3.34 -16.92
N LEU A 433 -18.86 -2.44 -17.82
CA LEU A 433 -17.97 -1.50 -18.48
C LEU A 433 -18.07 -0.15 -17.76
N ASN A 434 -16.94 0.39 -17.30
CA ASN A 434 -16.84 1.73 -16.72
C ASN A 434 -15.68 2.48 -17.36
N ASP A 435 -15.95 3.64 -17.97
CA ASP A 435 -14.95 4.45 -18.68
C ASP A 435 -14.07 3.64 -19.66
N GLY A 436 -14.70 2.72 -20.40
CA GLY A 436 -14.01 1.83 -21.36
C GLY A 436 -13.17 0.71 -20.75
N ARG A 437 -13.18 0.56 -19.41
CA ARG A 437 -12.52 -0.53 -18.67
C ARG A 437 -13.52 -1.59 -18.24
N VAL A 438 -13.07 -2.83 -18.19
CA VAL A 438 -13.87 -3.99 -17.79
C VAL A 438 -13.62 -4.31 -16.33
N LEU A 439 -14.67 -4.34 -15.51
CA LEU A 439 -14.61 -4.63 -14.07
C LEU A 439 -15.66 -5.67 -13.70
N PHE A 440 -15.50 -6.33 -12.55
CA PHE A 440 -16.63 -7.08 -11.98
C PHE A 440 -17.71 -6.13 -11.47
N ILE A 441 -18.95 -6.62 -11.50
CA ILE A 441 -20.07 -5.90 -10.90
C ILE A 441 -19.92 -5.82 -9.37
N HIS A 442 -19.30 -6.84 -8.76
CA HIS A 442 -19.02 -6.93 -7.33
C HIS A 442 -17.79 -7.82 -7.05
N GLN A 443 -17.02 -7.49 -6.01
CA GLN A 443 -15.81 -8.24 -5.60
C GLN A 443 -16.09 -9.72 -5.27
N SER A 444 -17.26 -10.04 -4.74
CA SER A 444 -17.68 -11.41 -4.44
C SER A 444 -17.65 -12.34 -5.66
N VAL A 445 -17.79 -11.79 -6.88
CA VAL A 445 -17.64 -12.57 -8.11
C VAL A 445 -16.20 -13.03 -8.26
N GLU A 446 -15.24 -12.12 -8.08
CA GLU A 446 -13.81 -12.44 -8.13
C GLU A 446 -13.45 -13.51 -7.09
N GLU A 447 -13.93 -13.36 -5.86
CA GLU A 447 -13.71 -14.34 -4.78
C GLU A 447 -14.28 -15.72 -5.09
N TYR A 448 -15.50 -15.76 -5.63
CA TYR A 448 -16.11 -17.01 -6.02
C TYR A 448 -15.29 -17.69 -7.13
N LEU A 449 -14.78 -16.94 -8.09
CA LEU A 449 -13.96 -17.49 -9.18
C LEU A 449 -12.57 -17.94 -8.70
N VAL A 450 -11.94 -17.24 -7.76
CA VAL A 450 -10.57 -17.51 -7.24
C VAL A 450 -10.58 -18.50 -6.05
N ARG A 451 -11.72 -19.11 -5.74
CA ARG A 451 -11.88 -20.06 -4.64
C ARG A 451 -10.84 -21.20 -4.67
N SER A 452 -10.33 -21.56 -3.50
CA SER A 452 -9.28 -22.58 -3.37
C SER A 452 -9.79 -24.02 -3.49
N TYR A 453 -11.04 -24.27 -3.11
CA TYR A 453 -11.66 -25.59 -3.15
C TYR A 453 -12.36 -25.84 -4.50
N PRO A 454 -12.38 -27.09 -4.99
CA PRO A 454 -13.11 -27.44 -6.21
C PRO A 454 -14.61 -27.32 -5.98
N ASP A 455 -15.34 -26.99 -7.04
CA ASP A 455 -16.80 -27.03 -7.05
C ASP A 455 -17.29 -28.41 -7.50
N GLN A 456 -18.42 -28.84 -6.94
CA GLN A 456 -19.05 -30.10 -7.36
C GLN A 456 -19.75 -29.94 -8.72
N ASP A 457 -20.12 -28.71 -9.07
CA ASP A 457 -20.70 -28.38 -10.36
C ASP A 457 -19.61 -28.25 -11.44
N PRO A 458 -19.63 -29.10 -12.49
CA PRO A 458 -18.59 -29.10 -13.51
C PRO A 458 -18.54 -27.79 -14.31
N ILE A 459 -19.67 -27.11 -14.50
CA ILE A 459 -19.69 -25.82 -15.22
C ILE A 459 -19.02 -24.77 -14.34
N ALA A 460 -19.42 -24.65 -13.08
CA ALA A 460 -18.77 -23.71 -12.16
C ALA A 460 -17.27 -23.98 -12.01
N GLU A 461 -16.86 -25.25 -12.01
CA GLU A 461 -15.45 -25.65 -11.93
C GLU A 461 -14.64 -25.25 -13.17
N GLU A 462 -15.24 -25.25 -14.37
CA GLU A 462 -14.59 -24.74 -15.60
C GLU A 462 -14.16 -23.27 -15.47
N PHE A 463 -14.93 -22.48 -14.72
CA PHE A 463 -14.65 -21.07 -14.47
C PHE A 463 -13.74 -20.83 -13.25
N ARG A 464 -13.30 -21.87 -12.54
CA ARG A 464 -12.43 -21.72 -11.36
C ARG A 464 -11.04 -21.25 -11.78
N ILE A 465 -10.57 -20.18 -11.13
CA ILE A 465 -9.31 -19.52 -11.40
C ILE A 465 -8.26 -20.03 -10.40
N GLN A 466 -7.27 -20.76 -10.92
CA GLN A 466 -6.10 -21.13 -10.14
C GLN A 466 -5.06 -20.01 -10.19
N GLU A 467 -5.00 -19.21 -9.13
CA GLU A 467 -4.24 -17.96 -9.10
C GLU A 467 -2.81 -18.11 -9.64
N LYS A 468 -2.00 -19.02 -9.09
CA LYS A 468 -0.59 -19.20 -9.50
C LYS A 468 -0.43 -19.58 -10.99
N GLU A 469 -1.34 -20.39 -11.52
CA GLU A 469 -1.30 -20.80 -12.93
C GLU A 469 -1.68 -19.63 -13.84
N CYS A 470 -2.73 -18.90 -13.46
CA CYS A 470 -3.22 -17.73 -14.20
C CYS A 470 -2.18 -16.59 -14.20
N GLN A 471 -1.55 -16.33 -13.05
CA GLN A 471 -0.44 -15.37 -12.93
C GLN A 471 0.74 -15.76 -13.83
N SER A 472 1.01 -17.05 -13.99
CA SER A 472 2.04 -17.56 -14.90
C SER A 472 1.70 -17.28 -16.37
N GLU A 473 0.44 -17.50 -16.75
CA GLU A 473 -0.03 -17.27 -18.12
C GLU A 473 -0.02 -15.78 -18.48
N ILE A 474 -0.50 -14.91 -17.58
CA ILE A 474 -0.47 -13.46 -17.78
C ILE A 474 0.97 -12.97 -17.88
N ALA A 475 1.87 -13.39 -16.97
CA ALA A 475 3.29 -13.05 -17.05
C ALA A 475 3.91 -13.50 -18.39
N HIS A 476 3.57 -14.71 -18.85
CA HIS A 476 4.05 -15.23 -20.12
C HIS A 476 3.57 -14.37 -21.29
N ARG A 477 2.28 -14.01 -21.31
CA ARG A 477 1.66 -13.16 -22.34
C ARG A 477 2.26 -11.76 -22.33
N CYS A 478 2.45 -11.13 -21.18
CA CYS A 478 3.10 -9.82 -21.07
C CYS A 478 4.52 -9.87 -21.66
N LEU A 479 5.32 -10.89 -21.32
CA LEU A 479 6.64 -11.04 -21.91
C LEU A 479 6.58 -11.30 -23.44
N GLN A 480 5.59 -12.04 -23.94
CA GLN A 480 5.38 -12.17 -25.40
C GLN A 480 5.10 -10.81 -26.05
N VAL A 481 4.31 -9.94 -25.41
CA VAL A 481 4.07 -8.58 -25.91
C VAL A 481 5.36 -7.79 -26.01
N LEU A 482 6.20 -7.83 -24.97
CA LEU A 482 7.51 -7.17 -24.99
C LEU A 482 8.42 -7.74 -26.08
N GLU A 483 8.44 -9.07 -26.25
CA GLU A 483 9.28 -9.78 -27.21
C GLU A 483 8.91 -9.51 -28.67
N HIS A 484 7.62 -9.30 -28.98
CA HIS A 484 7.14 -8.99 -30.33
C HIS A 484 6.97 -7.49 -30.59
N SER A 485 7.37 -6.64 -29.64
CA SER A 485 7.28 -5.18 -29.78
C SER A 485 8.42 -4.59 -30.60
N PHE A 486 8.41 -3.27 -30.77
CA PHE A 486 9.52 -2.50 -31.37
C PHE A 486 10.89 -2.75 -30.69
N LEU A 487 10.90 -3.24 -29.44
CA LEU A 487 12.11 -3.62 -28.71
C LEU A 487 12.93 -4.70 -29.42
N GLN A 488 12.35 -5.49 -30.34
CA GLN A 488 13.11 -6.51 -31.08
C GLN A 488 13.85 -5.96 -32.31
N HIS A 489 13.54 -4.74 -32.77
CA HIS A 489 14.03 -4.20 -34.04
C HIS A 489 14.95 -2.98 -33.89
N THR A 490 14.62 -2.06 -32.98
CA THR A 490 15.32 -0.76 -32.89
C THR A 490 16.50 -0.85 -31.93
N ARG A 491 17.72 -0.41 -32.28
CA ARG A 491 18.78 -0.20 -31.26
C ARG A 491 18.53 1.12 -30.56
N ILE A 492 18.05 1.09 -29.32
CA ILE A 492 17.91 2.29 -28.50
C ILE A 492 19.33 2.68 -28.04
N SER A 493 19.88 3.76 -28.60
CA SER A 493 21.20 4.27 -28.22
C SER A 493 21.11 5.01 -26.89
N SER A 494 21.52 4.38 -25.79
CA SER A 494 21.77 5.09 -24.53
C SER A 494 23.02 5.96 -24.67
N ARG A 495 22.86 7.24 -25.03
CA ARG A 495 23.93 8.25 -24.96
C ARG A 495 23.55 9.35 -23.99
N SER A 496 23.85 9.15 -22.71
CA SER A 496 24.62 10.07 -21.87
C SER A 496 24.83 9.46 -20.46
N PRO A 497 26.05 9.45 -19.90
CA PRO A 497 26.32 8.98 -18.53
C PRO A 497 25.80 9.91 -17.41
N GLU A 498 25.05 10.95 -17.75
CA GLU A 498 24.66 12.02 -16.81
C GLU A 498 23.44 11.67 -15.94
N TYR A 499 22.77 10.54 -16.20
CA TYR A 499 21.55 10.13 -15.51
C TYR A 499 21.76 9.30 -14.23
N MET A 500 23.00 9.11 -13.76
CA MET A 500 23.29 8.36 -12.52
C MET A 500 23.07 9.18 -11.23
N ARG A 501 22.22 10.21 -11.25
CA ARG A 501 21.69 10.87 -10.05
C ARG A 501 20.20 11.13 -10.24
N GLY A 502 19.39 10.53 -9.37
CA GLY A 502 17.96 10.82 -9.26
C GLY A 502 17.10 9.58 -9.51
N GLU A 503 16.64 8.96 -8.43
CA GLU A 503 15.50 8.04 -8.43
C GLU A 503 14.23 8.81 -8.84
N ASP A 504 13.28 8.09 -9.46
CA ASP A 504 11.94 8.54 -9.83
C ASP A 504 11.78 9.54 -10.98
N ARG A 505 12.13 9.11 -12.19
CA ARG A 505 11.23 9.31 -13.33
C ARG A 505 11.15 8.00 -14.11
N GLN A 506 9.99 7.33 -14.09
CA GLN A 506 9.68 6.32 -15.10
C GLN A 506 9.86 6.99 -16.48
N PRO A 507 10.85 6.58 -17.27
CA PRO A 507 10.99 7.14 -18.60
C PRO A 507 9.86 6.55 -19.43
N ASN A 508 8.90 7.39 -19.79
CA ASN A 508 8.05 7.12 -20.95
C ASN A 508 9.01 6.84 -22.12
N ILE A 509 9.18 5.56 -22.49
CA ILE A 509 9.95 5.12 -23.66
C ILE A 509 9.42 5.80 -24.95
N LEU A 510 8.23 6.41 -24.88
CA LEU A 510 7.60 7.26 -25.90
C LEU A 510 8.27 8.63 -26.13
N ARG A 511 9.22 9.09 -25.31
CA ARG A 511 9.89 10.39 -25.50
C ARG A 511 11.25 10.33 -26.21
N VAL A 512 11.73 9.14 -26.58
CA VAL A 512 12.75 9.08 -27.63
C VAL A 512 12.03 9.45 -28.92
N GLU A 513 12.33 10.62 -29.50
CA GLU A 513 11.84 11.04 -30.82
C GLU A 513 12.16 9.93 -31.85
N MET A 514 11.22 9.00 -32.01
CA MET A 514 11.28 8.00 -33.05
C MET A 514 10.89 8.71 -34.33
N GLN A 515 11.84 8.82 -35.26
CA GLN A 515 11.60 9.42 -36.57
C GLN A 515 10.35 8.81 -37.23
N PRO A 516 9.49 9.62 -37.87
CA PRO A 516 8.23 9.15 -38.44
C PRO A 516 8.53 8.37 -39.73
N GLY A 517 8.74 7.07 -39.57
CA GLY A 517 9.06 6.17 -40.67
C GLY A 517 8.81 4.71 -40.33
N GLY A 518 7.53 4.33 -40.26
CA GLY A 518 7.10 2.96 -40.64
C GLY A 518 7.17 1.83 -39.60
N PHE A 519 6.89 2.07 -38.31
CA PHE A 519 6.69 0.96 -37.35
C PHE A 519 5.28 0.97 -36.73
N GLN A 520 4.68 -0.22 -36.72
CA GLN A 520 3.31 -0.54 -36.29
C GLN A 520 2.97 0.03 -34.91
N VAL A 521 1.70 0.47 -34.79
CA VAL A 521 1.00 0.89 -33.57
C VAL A 521 1.54 0.17 -32.33
N ALA A 522 2.03 0.93 -31.34
CA ALA A 522 2.40 0.37 -30.05
C ALA A 522 1.26 -0.52 -29.55
N SER A 523 1.54 -1.81 -29.32
CA SER A 523 0.54 -2.79 -28.86
C SER A 523 -0.28 -2.20 -27.71
N GLN A 524 -1.60 -2.28 -27.78
CA GLN A 524 -2.49 -1.67 -26.78
C GLN A 524 -2.20 -2.20 -25.36
N LEU A 525 -1.71 -3.45 -25.23
CA LEU A 525 -1.30 -4.06 -23.95
C LEU A 525 0.16 -3.74 -23.55
N PHE A 526 0.95 -3.08 -24.39
CA PHE A 526 2.40 -2.90 -24.15
C PHE A 526 2.69 -2.19 -22.83
N ASN A 527 2.00 -1.08 -22.55
CA ASN A 527 2.21 -0.31 -21.34
C ASN A 527 1.89 -1.12 -20.07
N TYR A 528 0.80 -1.90 -20.11
CA TYR A 528 0.46 -2.82 -19.02
C TYR A 528 1.54 -3.89 -18.87
N ALA A 529 1.96 -4.50 -19.98
CA ALA A 529 2.95 -5.56 -19.98
C ALA A 529 4.28 -5.08 -19.40
N ASP A 530 4.79 -3.93 -19.85
CA ASP A 530 6.06 -3.36 -19.39
C ASP A 530 6.05 -3.06 -17.89
N LEU A 531 4.95 -2.48 -17.39
CA LEU A 531 4.81 -2.10 -15.99
C LEU A 531 4.54 -3.29 -15.04
N HIS A 532 3.80 -4.30 -15.48
CA HIS A 532 3.22 -5.28 -14.56
C HIS A 532 3.68 -6.73 -14.76
N TRP A 533 4.42 -7.07 -15.82
CA TRP A 533 4.87 -8.46 -16.04
C TRP A 533 5.66 -9.01 -14.84
N MET A 534 6.46 -8.18 -14.17
CA MET A 534 7.25 -8.57 -12.99
C MET A 534 6.36 -8.94 -11.80
N LYS A 535 5.26 -8.22 -11.57
CA LYS A 535 4.31 -8.53 -10.49
C LYS A 535 3.65 -9.89 -10.73
N HIS A 536 3.20 -10.14 -11.96
CA HIS A 536 2.67 -11.45 -12.34
C HIS A 536 3.72 -12.56 -12.23
N ALA A 537 4.97 -12.29 -12.62
CA ALA A 537 6.05 -13.26 -12.50
C ALA A 537 6.37 -13.61 -11.04
N LYS A 538 6.30 -12.66 -10.10
CA LYS A 538 6.47 -12.90 -8.65
C LYS A 538 5.41 -13.86 -8.09
N LEU A 539 4.17 -13.71 -8.54
CA LEU A 539 3.01 -14.50 -8.09
C LEU A 539 2.82 -15.80 -8.90
N SER A 540 3.67 -16.03 -9.91
CA SER A 540 3.57 -17.19 -10.80
C SER A 540 3.94 -18.51 -10.14
N SER A 541 3.57 -19.60 -10.79
CA SER A 541 4.02 -20.95 -10.46
C SER A 541 5.47 -21.17 -10.90
N LYS A 542 6.27 -21.79 -10.01
CA LYS A 542 7.61 -22.27 -10.36
C LYS A 542 7.61 -23.31 -11.48
N ASN A 543 6.50 -24.02 -11.67
CA ASN A 543 6.36 -25.07 -12.68
C ASN A 543 6.04 -24.54 -14.08
N SER A 544 5.93 -23.21 -14.27
CA SER A 544 5.61 -22.63 -15.58
C SER A 544 6.79 -22.72 -16.56
N LYS A 545 6.81 -23.81 -17.33
CA LYS A 545 7.86 -24.08 -18.33
C LYS A 545 7.99 -22.96 -19.37
N HIS A 546 6.87 -22.37 -19.80
CA HIS A 546 6.85 -21.32 -20.81
C HIS A 546 7.33 -19.97 -20.28
N LEU A 547 7.06 -19.66 -19.01
CA LEU A 547 7.54 -18.42 -18.41
C LEU A 547 9.07 -18.45 -18.24
N HIS A 548 9.58 -19.58 -17.74
CA HIS A 548 10.97 -19.74 -17.34
C HIS A 548 11.90 -20.28 -18.43
N ASP A 549 11.44 -20.42 -19.68
CA ASP A 549 12.22 -21.00 -20.78
C ASP A 549 13.50 -20.17 -21.06
N PRO A 550 14.71 -20.76 -20.94
CA PRO A 550 15.98 -20.11 -21.23
C PRO A 550 16.12 -19.60 -22.66
N ARG A 551 15.40 -20.17 -23.63
CA ARG A 551 15.55 -19.91 -25.07
C ARG A 551 14.81 -18.66 -25.54
N ARG A 552 13.92 -18.12 -24.69
CA ARG A 552 13.13 -16.92 -24.99
C ARG A 552 14.02 -15.71 -25.31
N PRO A 553 13.59 -14.82 -26.23
CA PRO A 553 14.31 -13.59 -26.51
C PRO A 553 14.58 -12.77 -25.24
N PHE A 554 13.62 -12.63 -24.32
CA PHE A 554 13.84 -11.87 -23.09
C PHE A 554 14.87 -12.53 -22.15
N SER A 555 14.90 -13.87 -22.12
CA SER A 555 15.82 -14.67 -21.30
C SER A 555 17.28 -14.59 -21.76
N LYS A 556 17.55 -14.20 -23.02
CA LYS A 556 18.90 -14.11 -23.59
C LYS A 556 19.52 -12.74 -23.34
N LYS A 557 20.67 -12.70 -22.63
CA LYS A 557 21.42 -11.46 -22.36
C LYS A 557 21.79 -10.68 -23.63
N SER A 558 22.10 -11.39 -24.72
CA SER A 558 22.48 -10.80 -25.99
C SER A 558 21.31 -10.23 -26.80
N SER A 559 20.07 -10.59 -26.46
CA SER A 559 18.87 -10.21 -27.18
C SER A 559 18.66 -8.70 -27.18
N LEU A 560 18.24 -8.19 -28.34
CA LEU A 560 17.94 -6.77 -28.52
C LEU A 560 16.74 -6.35 -27.64
N VAL A 561 15.72 -7.22 -27.51
CA VAL A 561 14.56 -7.01 -26.63
C VAL A 561 15.01 -6.71 -25.20
N ARG A 562 15.84 -7.58 -24.61
CA ARG A 562 16.31 -7.43 -23.24
C ARG A 562 17.21 -6.22 -23.08
N LYS A 563 18.10 -5.97 -24.04
CA LYS A 563 19.00 -4.80 -24.01
C LYS A 563 18.24 -3.49 -24.09
N ASN A 564 17.22 -3.40 -24.94
CA ASN A 564 16.40 -2.20 -25.08
C ASN A 564 15.47 -1.99 -23.90
N TRP A 565 14.87 -3.06 -23.37
CA TRP A 565 14.12 -3.01 -22.13
C TRP A 565 15.00 -2.52 -20.96
N ALA A 566 16.27 -2.96 -20.92
CA ALA A 566 17.27 -2.51 -19.97
C ALA A 566 17.95 -1.16 -20.33
N ALA A 567 17.72 -0.59 -21.52
CA ALA A 567 18.49 0.57 -22.00
C ALA A 567 18.17 1.85 -21.23
N VAL A 568 17.03 1.88 -20.55
CA VAL A 568 16.59 2.99 -19.69
C VAL A 568 16.38 2.52 -18.23
N GLY A 569 16.92 1.34 -17.89
CA GLY A 569 16.68 0.65 -16.63
C GLY A 569 17.90 -0.16 -16.17
N PRO A 570 17.72 -1.19 -15.31
CA PRO A 570 18.84 -1.92 -14.74
C PRO A 570 19.68 -2.59 -15.84
N VAL A 571 21.00 -2.58 -15.64
CA VAL A 571 21.98 -3.24 -16.52
C VAL A 571 21.47 -4.65 -16.89
N PRO A 572 21.66 -5.15 -18.13
CA PRO A 572 21.21 -6.49 -18.54
C PRO A 572 21.98 -7.59 -17.79
N TRP A 573 21.69 -7.74 -16.50
CA TRP A 573 22.29 -8.66 -15.57
C TRP A 573 21.98 -10.09 -15.99
N PRO A 574 22.76 -11.10 -15.56
CA PRO A 574 22.41 -12.50 -15.73
C PRO A 574 21.03 -12.83 -15.12
N ARG A 575 20.41 -13.94 -15.54
CA ARG A 575 19.04 -14.31 -15.14
C ARG A 575 18.88 -14.41 -13.61
N ALA A 576 19.84 -15.05 -12.92
CA ALA A 576 19.80 -15.19 -11.47
C ALA A 576 19.87 -13.83 -10.75
N HIS A 577 20.73 -12.91 -11.21
CA HIS A 577 20.85 -11.56 -10.67
C HIS A 577 19.57 -10.73 -10.89
N MET A 578 18.95 -10.80 -12.07
CA MET A 578 17.67 -10.11 -12.30
C MET A 578 16.57 -10.70 -11.43
N ALA A 579 16.42 -12.03 -11.40
CA ALA A 579 15.40 -12.66 -10.58
C ALA A 579 15.61 -12.37 -9.09
N ALA A 580 16.86 -12.23 -8.64
CA ALA A 580 17.19 -11.84 -7.29
C ALA A 580 16.87 -10.36 -7.02
N TYR A 581 17.29 -9.44 -7.89
CA TYR A 581 17.03 -8.01 -7.76
C TYR A 581 15.54 -7.69 -7.75
N PHE A 582 14.78 -8.34 -8.62
CA PHE A 582 13.35 -8.16 -8.73
C PHE A 582 12.56 -9.09 -7.82
N GLY A 583 13.18 -9.99 -7.06
CA GLY A 583 12.47 -10.88 -6.12
C GLY A 583 11.53 -11.88 -6.78
N ILE A 584 11.82 -12.31 -8.00
CA ILE A 584 11.01 -13.29 -8.74
C ILE A 584 11.41 -14.70 -8.29
N LEU A 585 11.01 -15.05 -7.06
CA LEU A 585 11.34 -16.33 -6.43
C LEU A 585 10.93 -17.57 -7.26
N PRO A 586 9.73 -17.63 -7.88
CA PRO A 586 9.36 -18.77 -8.73
C PRO A 586 10.33 -19.01 -9.89
N TRP A 587 10.94 -17.94 -10.41
CA TRP A 587 11.94 -18.03 -11.48
C TRP A 587 13.26 -18.63 -10.96
N LEU A 588 13.71 -18.22 -9.78
CA LEU A 588 14.88 -18.82 -9.13
C LEU A 588 14.65 -20.30 -8.81
N GLN A 589 13.47 -20.65 -8.30
CA GLN A 589 13.07 -22.05 -8.05
C GLN A 589 13.06 -22.87 -9.33
N ALA A 590 12.49 -22.35 -10.41
CA ALA A 590 12.48 -23.02 -11.71
C ALA A 590 13.89 -23.24 -12.26
N LEU A 591 14.81 -22.29 -12.06
CA LEU A 591 16.22 -22.45 -12.46
C LEU A 591 16.94 -23.57 -11.70
N VAL A 592 16.51 -23.89 -10.48
CA VAL A 592 17.03 -25.03 -9.70
C VAL A 592 16.43 -26.35 -10.18
N GLU A 593 15.12 -26.37 -10.51
CA GLU A 593 14.34 -27.59 -10.72
C GLU A 593 14.22 -28.04 -12.20
N SER A 594 14.42 -27.14 -13.17
CA SER A 594 14.09 -27.37 -14.60
C SER A 594 14.97 -28.38 -15.36
N GLU A 595 15.97 -29.02 -14.73
CA GLU A 595 16.84 -30.00 -15.40
C GLU A 595 16.95 -31.30 -14.59
N GLY A 596 15.88 -32.11 -14.64
CA GLY A 596 15.64 -33.26 -13.75
C GLY A 596 16.73 -34.34 -13.64
N THR A 597 17.21 -34.51 -12.40
CA THR A 597 17.89 -35.69 -11.77
C THR A 597 19.36 -36.00 -12.15
N PRO A 598 20.16 -36.63 -11.25
CA PRO A 598 20.99 -35.93 -10.28
C PRO A 598 22.48 -36.19 -10.50
N SER A 599 23.34 -35.22 -10.21
CA SER A 599 24.76 -35.45 -10.01
C SER A 599 25.35 -34.20 -9.37
N TRP A 600 26.27 -34.34 -8.42
CA TRP A 600 27.13 -33.28 -7.87
C TRP A 600 27.56 -32.16 -8.86
N TYR A 601 27.56 -32.45 -10.16
CA TYR A 601 27.77 -31.52 -11.26
C TYR A 601 26.79 -30.32 -11.25
N TRP A 602 25.51 -30.57 -10.97
CA TRP A 602 24.49 -29.52 -10.92
C TRP A 602 24.52 -28.71 -9.64
N THR A 603 24.79 -29.32 -8.48
CA THR A 603 25.03 -28.56 -7.25
C THR A 603 26.25 -27.66 -7.41
N ARG A 604 27.30 -28.10 -8.12
CA ARG A 604 28.46 -27.28 -8.46
C ARG A 604 28.11 -26.16 -9.44
N ARG A 605 27.36 -26.44 -10.51
CA ARG A 605 26.98 -25.43 -11.52
C ARG A 605 26.00 -24.38 -10.99
N TRP A 606 25.00 -24.80 -10.20
CA TRP A 606 24.09 -23.91 -9.48
C TRP A 606 24.85 -23.05 -8.46
N ARG A 607 25.70 -23.66 -7.62
CA ARG A 607 26.59 -22.92 -6.71
C ARG A 607 27.47 -21.92 -7.48
N ASN A 608 27.97 -22.27 -8.66
CA ASN A 608 28.71 -21.34 -9.50
C ASN A 608 27.83 -20.20 -10.02
N TRP A 609 26.55 -20.43 -10.32
CA TRP A 609 25.65 -19.38 -10.81
C TRP A 609 25.19 -18.41 -9.72
N ILE A 610 24.81 -18.92 -8.54
CA ILE A 610 24.42 -18.08 -7.40
C ILE A 610 25.59 -17.34 -6.76
N ASN A 611 26.82 -17.74 -7.10
CA ASN A 611 28.06 -17.08 -6.70
C ASN A 611 28.81 -16.47 -7.88
N ALA A 612 28.20 -16.43 -9.07
CA ALA A 612 28.81 -15.80 -10.24
C ALA A 612 28.82 -14.29 -10.03
N GLU A 613 30.01 -13.71 -10.00
CA GLU A 613 30.17 -12.27 -9.95
C GLU A 613 29.83 -11.66 -11.30
N TYR A 614 28.98 -10.64 -11.27
CA TYR A 614 28.71 -9.78 -12.41
C TYR A 614 28.85 -8.34 -11.94
N LEU A 615 29.80 -7.61 -12.54
CA LEU A 615 30.23 -6.28 -12.05
C LEU A 615 30.62 -6.29 -10.57
N GLY A 616 31.24 -7.39 -10.10
CA GLY A 616 31.64 -7.57 -8.69
C GLY A 616 30.50 -7.98 -7.74
N CYS A 617 29.28 -8.16 -8.23
CA CYS A 617 28.11 -8.51 -7.42
C CYS A 617 27.55 -9.90 -7.74
N ILE A 618 27.13 -10.63 -6.71
CA ILE A 618 26.42 -11.91 -6.81
C ILE A 618 24.89 -11.71 -6.68
N PRO A 619 24.04 -12.68 -7.08
CA PRO A 619 22.59 -12.61 -6.89
C PRO A 619 22.14 -12.25 -5.47
N LEU A 620 22.82 -12.77 -4.43
CA LEU A 620 22.49 -12.44 -3.03
C LEU A 620 22.54 -10.93 -2.76
N PHE A 621 23.57 -10.24 -3.27
CA PHE A 621 23.69 -8.78 -3.13
C PHE A 621 22.46 -8.07 -3.71
N HIS A 622 22.02 -8.47 -4.90
CA HIS A 622 20.85 -7.86 -5.53
C HIS A 622 19.54 -8.16 -4.80
N ALA A 623 19.38 -9.35 -4.22
CA ALA A 623 18.22 -9.67 -3.38
C ALA A 623 18.16 -8.83 -2.10
N VAL A 624 19.33 -8.49 -1.54
CA VAL A 624 19.45 -7.58 -0.39
C VAL A 624 19.10 -6.15 -0.78
N VAL A 625 19.64 -5.64 -1.89
CA VAL A 625 19.34 -4.29 -2.40
C VAL A 625 17.84 -4.14 -2.73
N GLY A 626 17.24 -5.18 -3.34
CA GLY A 626 15.81 -5.20 -3.67
C GLY A 626 14.87 -5.41 -2.48
N ASP A 627 15.39 -5.60 -1.27
CA ASP A 627 14.61 -5.86 -0.05
C ASP A 627 13.69 -7.09 -0.16
N HIS A 628 14.25 -8.22 -0.60
CA HIS A 628 13.50 -9.44 -0.90
C HIS A 628 13.82 -10.59 0.06
N GLU A 629 13.29 -10.53 1.29
CA GLU A 629 13.57 -11.50 2.37
C GLU A 629 13.44 -12.97 1.93
N GLN A 630 12.32 -13.35 1.29
CA GLN A 630 12.10 -14.73 0.84
C GLN A 630 13.11 -15.19 -0.21
N THR A 631 13.58 -14.26 -1.06
CA THR A 631 14.61 -14.54 -2.06
C THR A 631 15.98 -14.68 -1.41
N VAL A 632 16.30 -13.84 -0.42
CA VAL A 632 17.51 -13.97 0.40
C VAL A 632 17.55 -15.33 1.10
N ARG A 633 16.47 -15.70 1.81
CA ARG A 633 16.34 -17.02 2.46
C ARG A 633 16.56 -18.17 1.47
N PHE A 634 15.94 -18.08 0.29
CA PHE A 634 16.10 -19.10 -0.75
C PHE A 634 17.56 -19.23 -1.22
N LEU A 635 18.23 -18.12 -1.53
CA LEU A 635 19.62 -18.11 -1.99
C LEU A 635 20.58 -18.67 -0.93
N LEU A 636 20.40 -18.27 0.34
CA LEU A 636 21.23 -18.75 1.46
C LEU A 636 21.06 -20.26 1.70
N ARG A 637 19.83 -20.77 1.69
CA ARG A 637 19.55 -22.23 1.77
C ARG A 637 20.25 -23.04 0.69
N HIS A 638 20.54 -22.43 -0.45
CA HIS A 638 21.21 -23.08 -1.57
C HIS A 638 22.72 -22.79 -1.65
N GLY A 639 23.32 -22.16 -0.63
CA GLY A 639 24.76 -21.95 -0.53
C GLY A 639 25.28 -20.72 -1.28
N ALA A 640 24.47 -19.66 -1.37
CA ALA A 640 24.98 -18.35 -1.78
C ALA A 640 26.01 -17.84 -0.77
N ASN A 641 27.14 -17.37 -1.27
CA ASN A 641 28.24 -16.89 -0.46
C ASN A 641 27.86 -15.55 0.16
N MET A 642 28.03 -15.43 1.47
CA MET A 642 27.82 -14.18 2.20
C MET A 642 29.05 -13.27 2.19
N GLY A 643 30.22 -13.83 1.85
CA GLY A 643 31.50 -13.13 1.69
C GLY A 643 31.83 -12.83 0.22
N GLY A 644 32.36 -11.64 -0.05
CA GLY A 644 32.67 -11.14 -1.40
C GLY A 644 33.11 -9.68 -1.36
N TRP A 645 33.33 -9.05 -2.52
CA TRP A 645 33.69 -7.62 -2.61
C TRP A 645 32.65 -6.70 -1.93
N HIS A 646 31.38 -7.10 -1.93
CA HIS A 646 30.28 -6.42 -1.23
C HIS A 646 29.60 -7.35 -0.21
N PRO A 647 29.93 -7.27 1.09
CA PRO A 647 29.31 -8.12 2.11
C PRO A 647 27.80 -7.86 2.24
N ALA A 648 26.99 -8.90 2.06
CA ALA A 648 25.52 -8.82 2.06
C ALA A 648 24.97 -8.20 3.37
N LEU A 649 25.54 -8.56 4.52
CA LEU A 649 25.14 -8.04 5.83
C LEU A 649 25.41 -6.54 5.97
N ARG A 650 26.55 -6.05 5.45
CA ARG A 650 26.90 -4.63 5.44
C ARG A 650 25.92 -3.84 4.59
N THR A 651 25.61 -4.32 3.39
CA THR A 651 24.63 -3.66 2.51
C THR A 651 23.24 -3.63 3.15
N ALA A 652 22.79 -4.73 3.77
CA ALA A 652 21.50 -4.77 4.46
C ALA A 652 21.45 -3.76 5.63
N ALA A 653 22.52 -3.65 6.40
CA ALA A 653 22.63 -2.69 7.50
C ALA A 653 22.67 -1.23 7.01
N ALA A 654 23.41 -0.95 5.93
CA ALA A 654 23.50 0.39 5.34
C ALA A 654 22.19 0.86 4.68
N LEU A 655 21.33 -0.06 4.25
CA LEU A 655 20.01 0.21 3.68
C LEU A 655 18.87 0.09 4.69
N ASP A 656 19.18 -0.06 5.99
CA ASP A 656 18.20 -0.20 7.08
C ASP A 656 17.19 -1.34 6.90
N ARG A 657 17.66 -2.51 6.42
CA ARG A 657 16.84 -3.70 6.15
C ARG A 657 16.87 -4.68 7.32
N ASP A 658 16.28 -4.32 8.46
CA ASP A 658 16.30 -5.08 9.71
C ASP A 658 15.90 -6.56 9.55
N LYS A 659 14.84 -6.86 8.77
CA LYS A 659 14.40 -8.24 8.50
C LYS A 659 15.48 -9.05 7.78
N ILE A 660 16.11 -8.46 6.77
CA ILE A 660 17.18 -9.12 5.99
C ILE A 660 18.44 -9.26 6.83
N VAL A 661 18.78 -8.27 7.66
CA VAL A 661 19.87 -8.36 8.64
C VAL A 661 19.64 -9.57 9.56
N ARG A 662 18.43 -9.72 10.11
CA ARG A 662 18.06 -10.87 10.93
C ARG A 662 18.26 -12.19 10.19
N VAL A 663 17.76 -12.30 8.95
CA VAL A 663 17.95 -13.51 8.13
C VAL A 663 19.43 -13.82 7.90
N LEU A 664 20.23 -12.82 7.55
CA LEU A 664 21.66 -13.03 7.28
C LEU A 664 22.39 -13.52 8.54
N LEU A 665 22.07 -12.96 9.70
CA LEU A 665 22.63 -13.38 10.99
C LEU A 665 22.20 -14.80 11.38
N GLU A 666 20.92 -15.16 11.18
CA GLU A 666 20.40 -16.53 11.39
C GLU A 666 21.18 -17.59 10.57
N TYR A 667 21.64 -17.23 9.37
CA TYR A 667 22.42 -18.11 8.48
C TYR A 667 23.94 -18.01 8.72
N GLY A 668 24.38 -17.29 9.76
CA GLY A 668 25.78 -17.20 10.16
C GLY A 668 26.62 -16.22 9.32
N ALA A 669 26.02 -15.13 8.81
CA ALA A 669 26.77 -14.10 8.12
C ALA A 669 27.87 -13.52 9.01
N PRO A 670 29.11 -13.38 8.50
CA PRO A 670 30.22 -12.88 9.30
C PRO A 670 30.00 -11.40 9.65
N LEU A 671 30.18 -11.07 10.93
CA LEU A 671 30.09 -9.70 11.45
C LEU A 671 31.29 -8.83 11.03
N VAL A 672 32.42 -9.46 10.71
CA VAL A 672 33.67 -8.82 10.29
C VAL A 672 34.14 -9.43 8.98
N HIS A 673 34.56 -8.60 8.02
CA HIS A 673 35.06 -9.06 6.72
C HIS A 673 36.36 -8.33 6.33
N ASP A 674 37.41 -9.09 6.02
CA ASP A 674 38.77 -8.56 5.80
C ASP A 674 38.97 -7.83 4.46
N ALA A 675 38.05 -8.01 3.49
CA ALA A 675 38.28 -7.59 2.11
C ALA A 675 38.14 -6.07 1.85
N CYS A 676 37.56 -5.29 2.76
CA CYS A 676 37.37 -3.85 2.59
C CYS A 676 38.07 -3.06 3.70
N LYS A 677 39.40 -3.00 3.66
CA LYS A 677 40.24 -2.26 4.62
C LYS A 677 39.95 -0.76 4.72
N PHE A 678 39.10 -0.21 3.86
CA PHE A 678 38.86 1.23 3.71
C PHE A 678 37.44 1.69 4.06
N GLU A 679 36.51 0.81 4.47
CA GLU A 679 35.11 1.21 4.74
C GLU A 679 34.57 0.55 6.02
N GLY A 680 34.18 1.39 7.00
CA GLY A 680 33.78 1.10 8.40
C GLY A 680 33.07 -0.20 8.76
N ASN A 681 33.26 -0.58 10.04
CA ASN A 681 32.52 -1.63 10.74
C ASN A 681 31.00 -1.52 10.50
N ILE A 682 30.31 -2.65 10.35
CA ILE A 682 28.86 -2.75 10.07
C ILE A 682 28.03 -2.02 11.15
N LEU A 683 28.47 -2.06 12.42
CA LEU A 683 27.82 -1.31 13.50
C LEU A 683 27.93 0.21 13.32
N ILE A 684 29.05 0.70 12.75
CA ILE A 684 29.25 2.12 12.46
C ILE A 684 28.29 2.58 11.34
N SER A 685 28.02 1.74 10.35
CA SER A 685 27.01 2.04 9.32
C SER A 685 25.59 2.13 9.90
N ALA A 686 25.21 1.20 10.77
CA ALA A 686 23.92 1.27 11.46
C ALA A 686 23.81 2.52 12.36
N ALA A 687 24.89 2.86 13.06
CA ALA A 687 24.98 4.07 13.88
C ALA A 687 24.94 5.37 13.06
N HIS A 688 25.61 5.39 11.90
CA HIS A 688 25.61 6.53 10.99
C HIS A 688 24.21 6.82 10.40
N ASN A 689 23.38 5.79 10.24
CA ASN A 689 22.03 5.93 9.69
C ASN A 689 20.94 6.12 10.76
N GLY A 690 21.26 5.93 12.04
CA GLY A 690 20.28 5.96 13.13
C GLY A 690 19.41 4.70 13.24
N SER A 691 19.86 3.56 12.70
CA SER A 691 19.11 2.31 12.59
C SER A 691 19.09 1.52 13.92
N ILE A 692 18.12 1.81 14.79
CA ILE A 692 18.00 1.18 16.13
C ILE A 692 17.86 -0.35 16.04
N ALA A 693 16.91 -0.83 15.22
CA ALA A 693 16.63 -2.26 15.10
C ALA A 693 17.84 -3.04 14.56
N VAL A 694 18.54 -2.49 13.56
CA VAL A 694 19.76 -3.08 13.01
C VAL A 694 20.89 -3.09 14.06
N ALA A 695 21.09 -1.99 14.79
CA ALA A 695 22.10 -1.92 15.84
C ALA A 695 21.84 -2.94 16.96
N GLN A 696 20.58 -3.09 17.40
CA GLN A 696 20.17 -4.11 18.38
C GLN A 696 20.47 -5.52 17.87
N LEU A 697 20.04 -5.85 16.65
CA LEU A 697 20.28 -7.17 16.05
C LEU A 697 21.77 -7.51 15.97
N LEU A 698 22.63 -6.56 15.58
CA LEU A 698 24.07 -6.77 15.50
C LEU A 698 24.69 -6.97 16.90
N LEU A 699 24.26 -6.21 17.90
CA LEU A 699 24.72 -6.33 19.28
C LEU A 699 24.28 -7.64 19.94
N ASP A 700 23.07 -8.10 19.66
CA ASP A 700 22.56 -9.39 20.14
C ASP A 700 23.34 -10.58 19.58
N HIS A 701 23.90 -10.43 18.37
CA HIS A 701 24.77 -11.43 17.75
C HIS A 701 26.26 -11.25 18.10
N GLY A 702 26.58 -10.35 19.04
CA GLY A 702 27.91 -10.24 19.63
C GLY A 702 28.94 -9.45 18.81
N ILE A 703 28.50 -8.50 17.98
CA ILE A 703 29.44 -7.58 17.31
C ILE A 703 30.22 -6.76 18.35
N ASP A 704 31.52 -6.57 18.12
CA ASP A 704 32.33 -5.73 19.00
C ASP A 704 31.89 -4.26 18.87
N ILE A 705 31.36 -3.75 19.98
CA ILE A 705 30.85 -2.40 20.11
C ILE A 705 31.96 -1.34 20.05
N ASN A 706 33.19 -1.72 20.38
CA ASN A 706 34.35 -0.84 20.49
C ASN A 706 35.22 -0.83 19.21
N MET A 707 34.84 -1.57 18.18
CA MET A 707 35.64 -1.69 16.98
C MET A 707 35.71 -0.35 16.22
N LYS A 708 36.94 0.11 15.98
CA LYS A 708 37.24 1.43 15.39
C LYS A 708 37.35 1.36 13.85
N TYR A 709 36.86 2.39 13.16
CA TYR A 709 37.02 2.54 11.70
C TYR A 709 38.31 3.26 11.30
N THR A 710 38.62 4.34 11.98
CA THR A 710 39.89 5.10 11.92
C THR A 710 40.40 5.27 13.34
N GLN A 711 41.61 5.80 13.54
CA GLN A 711 42.28 5.87 14.86
C GLN A 711 41.37 6.37 16.00
N ASP A 712 40.35 7.21 15.72
CA ASP A 712 39.49 7.83 16.73
C ASP A 712 37.96 7.73 16.51
N GLN A 713 37.43 6.74 15.77
CA GLN A 713 35.97 6.69 15.45
C GLN A 713 35.32 5.33 15.78
N THR A 714 34.46 5.33 16.81
CA THR A 714 33.60 4.20 17.23
C THR A 714 32.15 4.41 16.75
N ALA A 715 31.34 3.34 16.80
CA ALA A 715 29.91 3.43 16.49
C ALA A 715 29.17 4.45 17.37
N LEU A 716 29.55 4.55 18.64
CA LEU A 716 28.98 5.52 19.57
C LEU A 716 29.24 6.98 19.16
N VAL A 717 30.50 7.30 18.77
CA VAL A 717 30.86 8.65 18.30
C VAL A 717 30.12 8.99 17.00
N GLN A 718 29.90 7.99 16.14
CA GLN A 718 29.19 8.19 14.88
C GLN A 718 27.68 8.36 15.05
N ALA A 719 27.06 7.63 15.99
CA ALA A 719 25.65 7.83 16.36
C ALA A 719 25.42 9.25 16.92
N ALA A 720 26.28 9.71 17.82
CA ALA A 720 26.22 11.07 18.36
C ALA A 720 26.35 12.14 17.25
N LYS A 721 27.24 11.95 16.27
CA LYS A 721 27.36 12.82 15.09
C LYS A 721 26.08 12.89 14.25
N TYR A 722 25.42 11.74 14.04
CA TYR A 722 24.20 11.68 13.24
C TYR A 722 23.02 12.36 13.94
N ASP A 723 22.80 12.10 15.22
CA ASP A 723 21.77 12.76 16.02
C ASP A 723 21.97 14.29 16.03
N HIS A 724 23.21 14.74 16.13
CA HIS A 724 23.56 16.15 15.98
C HIS A 724 23.32 16.72 14.59
N PHE A 725 23.65 15.98 13.52
CA PHE A 725 23.35 16.41 12.15
C PHE A 725 21.84 16.55 11.94
N ARG A 726 21.04 15.65 12.52
CA ARG A 726 19.57 15.76 12.57
C ARG A 726 19.12 17.00 13.34
N LEU A 727 19.69 17.28 14.51
CA LEU A 727 19.37 18.48 15.31
C LEU A 727 19.77 19.77 14.59
N TRP A 728 20.93 19.81 13.95
CA TRP A 728 21.37 20.95 13.16
C TRP A 728 20.49 21.18 11.94
N LEU A 729 20.10 20.11 11.23
CA LEU A 729 19.09 20.19 10.16
C LEU A 729 17.75 20.70 10.70
N ALA A 730 17.29 20.21 11.85
CA ALA A 730 16.07 20.69 12.50
C ALA A 730 16.16 22.18 12.86
N LYS A 731 17.29 22.63 13.41
CA LYS A 731 17.56 24.04 13.75
C LYS A 731 17.63 24.93 12.50
N MET A 732 18.28 24.48 11.43
CA MET A 732 18.35 25.19 10.16
C MET A 732 17.01 25.20 9.41
N ALA A 733 16.18 24.18 9.61
CA ALA A 733 14.84 24.07 9.03
C ALA A 733 13.73 24.67 9.92
N GLY A 734 14.06 25.23 11.09
CA GLY A 734 13.08 25.84 12.01
C GLY A 734 12.07 24.84 12.62
N ILE A 735 12.40 23.55 12.60
CA ILE A 735 11.60 22.47 13.21
C ILE A 735 11.89 22.50 14.72
N PRO A 736 10.89 22.40 15.61
CA PRO A 736 11.15 22.27 17.05
C PRO A 736 12.11 21.12 17.25
N GLU A 737 13.19 21.35 18.02
CA GLU A 737 14.27 20.39 18.20
C GLU A 737 13.66 19.02 18.52
N PRO A 738 13.70 18.04 17.59
CA PRO A 738 13.24 16.72 17.92
C PRO A 738 14.16 16.28 19.06
N GLY A 739 13.60 16.03 20.23
CA GLY A 739 14.36 15.45 21.34
C GLY A 739 15.16 14.28 20.77
N TRP A 740 16.43 14.20 21.13
CA TRP A 740 17.39 13.22 20.61
C TRP A 740 16.72 11.90 20.26
N SER A 741 17.04 11.32 19.09
CA SER A 741 16.76 9.89 18.85
C SER A 741 17.72 9.08 19.70
N THR A 742 17.53 9.14 21.01
CA THR A 742 18.34 8.47 22.00
C THR A 742 18.31 6.95 21.82
N GLY A 743 17.50 6.38 20.93
CA GLY A 743 17.39 4.95 20.74
C GLY A 743 18.72 4.25 20.40
N VAL A 744 19.50 4.73 19.42
CA VAL A 744 20.77 4.05 19.07
C VAL A 744 21.84 4.33 20.12
N VAL A 745 21.97 5.58 20.56
CA VAL A 745 22.95 5.96 21.59
C VAL A 745 22.63 5.29 22.93
N GLN A 746 21.37 5.21 23.37
CA GLN A 746 20.94 4.46 24.55
C GLN A 746 21.12 2.97 24.37
N THR A 747 20.76 2.40 23.22
CA THR A 747 20.99 0.96 22.94
C THR A 747 22.47 0.63 23.07
N LEU A 748 23.34 1.46 22.48
CA LEU A 748 24.77 1.33 22.66
C LEU A 748 25.12 1.52 24.14
N LEU A 749 24.71 2.60 24.81
CA LEU A 749 25.03 2.91 26.21
C LEU A 749 24.59 1.82 27.20
N GLN A 750 23.45 1.17 26.96
CA GLN A 750 22.92 0.04 27.73
C GLN A 750 23.80 -1.21 27.59
N ARG A 751 24.41 -1.42 26.40
CA ARG A 751 25.31 -2.55 26.11
C ARG A 751 26.80 -2.21 26.31
N LEU A 752 27.17 -0.93 26.43
CA LEU A 752 28.54 -0.38 26.59
C LEU A 752 29.12 -0.54 28.02
N THR A 753 28.77 -1.60 28.76
CA THR A 753 29.34 -1.83 30.09
C THR A 753 30.87 -2.04 30.10
N ASN A 754 31.49 -2.20 28.92
CA ASN A 754 32.93 -2.45 28.73
C ASN A 754 33.63 -1.43 27.80
N VAL A 755 33.46 -0.12 28.01
CA VAL A 755 34.31 0.92 27.38
C VAL A 755 35.36 1.39 28.38
N CYS A 756 36.59 1.58 27.93
CA CYS A 756 37.58 2.40 28.66
C CYS A 756 37.18 3.88 28.53
N TRP A 757 36.26 4.33 29.38
CA TRP A 757 35.83 5.74 29.47
C TRP A 757 37.01 6.70 29.72
N ALA A 758 38.09 6.21 30.32
CA ALA A 758 39.32 6.96 30.57
C ALA A 758 40.25 7.13 29.35
N GLY A 759 39.86 6.67 28.15
CA GLY A 759 40.69 6.69 26.93
C GLY A 759 40.20 7.63 25.83
N GLU A 760 40.81 7.51 24.65
CA GLU A 760 40.53 8.32 23.45
C GLU A 760 39.06 8.30 23.00
N ASP A 761 38.35 7.19 23.25
CA ASP A 761 36.96 7.02 22.82
C ASP A 761 35.99 7.82 23.71
N GLY A 762 36.21 7.79 25.04
CA GLY A 762 35.45 8.61 26.00
C GLY A 762 35.76 10.10 25.82
N GLY A 763 37.04 10.44 25.69
CA GLY A 763 37.48 11.81 25.43
C GLY A 763 36.98 12.36 24.09
N GLY A 764 36.98 11.55 23.03
CA GLY A 764 36.43 11.90 21.72
C GLY A 764 34.92 12.14 21.74
N LEU A 765 34.16 11.30 22.44
CA LEU A 765 32.73 11.48 22.66
C LEU A 765 32.46 12.76 23.45
N LEU A 766 33.20 13.01 24.53
CA LEU A 766 33.08 14.22 25.35
C LEU A 766 33.43 15.48 24.56
N CYS A 767 34.50 15.46 23.75
CA CYS A 767 34.86 16.59 22.88
C CYS A 767 33.81 16.86 21.81
N GLN A 768 33.22 15.81 21.24
CA GLN A 768 32.15 15.94 20.27
C GLN A 768 30.88 16.51 20.94
N ALA A 769 30.43 15.91 22.04
CA ALA A 769 29.28 16.39 22.81
C ALA A 769 29.48 17.84 23.27
N ALA A 770 30.68 18.22 23.72
CA ALA A 770 31.00 19.58 24.12
C ALA A 770 31.06 20.57 22.95
N ARG A 771 31.60 20.17 21.78
CA ARG A 771 31.62 21.00 20.56
C ARG A 771 30.22 21.39 20.08
N PHE A 772 29.23 20.55 20.37
CA PHE A 772 27.85 20.75 19.94
C PHE A 772 26.90 20.98 21.13
N ALA A 773 27.44 21.26 22.32
CA ALA A 773 26.74 21.59 23.57
C ALA A 773 25.65 20.61 24.03
N ASP A 774 25.89 19.31 23.90
CA ASP A 774 24.99 18.27 24.39
C ASP A 774 25.18 17.99 25.88
N SER A 775 24.28 18.53 26.70
CA SER A 775 24.31 18.34 28.15
C SER A 775 24.07 16.90 28.61
N GLN A 776 23.31 16.08 27.86
CA GLN A 776 22.96 14.71 28.27
C GLN A 776 24.13 13.74 28.07
N ILE A 777 24.78 13.74 26.90
CA ILE A 777 25.99 12.91 26.69
C ILE A 777 27.16 13.43 27.53
N VAL A 778 27.30 14.75 27.72
CA VAL A 778 28.29 15.30 28.65
C VAL A 778 28.06 14.75 30.06
N GLN A 779 26.83 14.75 30.57
CA GLN A 779 26.50 14.17 31.88
C GLN A 779 26.80 12.67 31.94
N VAL A 780 26.47 11.88 30.91
CA VAL A 780 26.80 10.45 30.86
C VAL A 780 28.32 10.22 30.84
N CYS A 781 29.07 10.99 30.06
CA CYS A 781 30.53 10.91 30.00
C CYS A 781 31.18 11.25 31.35
N LEU A 782 30.70 12.32 32.00
CA LEU A 782 31.18 12.74 33.32
C LEU A 782 30.84 11.69 34.39
N ALA A 783 29.61 11.16 34.40
CA ALA A 783 29.17 10.12 35.32
C ALA A 783 29.96 8.81 35.16
N LYS A 784 30.53 8.57 33.98
CA LYS A 784 31.37 7.41 33.68
C LYS A 784 32.88 7.68 33.82
N GLY A 785 33.27 8.86 34.30
CA GLY A 785 34.66 9.18 34.66
C GLY A 785 35.58 9.47 33.46
N VAL A 786 35.05 10.01 32.37
CA VAL A 786 35.87 10.45 31.22
C VAL A 786 36.80 11.60 31.62
N ASP A 787 38.07 11.57 31.19
CA ASP A 787 39.02 12.66 31.41
C ASP A 787 38.60 13.93 30.64
N VAL A 788 38.18 14.95 31.39
CA VAL A 788 37.76 16.26 30.88
C VAL A 788 38.89 17.05 30.20
N ASN A 789 40.14 16.70 30.50
CA ASN A 789 41.33 17.32 29.94
C ASN A 789 41.88 16.58 28.73
N TRP A 790 41.19 15.53 28.28
CA TRP A 790 41.59 14.79 27.08
C TRP A 790 41.70 15.73 25.87
N LYS A 791 42.79 15.62 25.13
CA LYS A 791 43.09 16.42 23.95
C LYS A 791 42.97 15.53 22.72
N GLY A 792 42.04 15.85 21.84
CA GLY A 792 41.90 15.12 20.58
C GLY A 792 43.02 15.41 19.58
N PRO A 793 43.00 14.79 18.39
CA PRO A 793 44.03 14.94 17.34
C PRO A 793 44.26 16.38 16.88
N SER A 794 43.27 17.27 17.08
CA SER A 794 43.37 18.70 16.80
C SER A 794 44.03 19.52 17.94
N GLY A 795 44.47 18.87 19.02
CA GLY A 795 45.08 19.49 20.21
C GLY A 795 44.12 20.25 21.12
N ARG A 796 42.81 20.15 20.89
CA ARG A 796 41.75 20.86 21.61
C ARG A 796 41.07 19.96 22.65
N THR A 797 40.74 20.52 23.81
CA THR A 797 39.96 19.86 24.87
C THR A 797 38.46 20.10 24.68
N ALA A 798 37.62 19.29 25.33
CA ALA A 798 36.16 19.46 25.32
C ALA A 798 35.73 20.88 25.75
N LEU A 799 36.37 21.42 26.80
CA LEU A 799 36.14 22.77 27.31
C LEU A 799 36.38 23.87 26.25
N ARG A 800 37.41 23.71 25.41
CA ARG A 800 37.77 24.67 24.37
C ARG A 800 36.88 24.57 23.14
N HIS A 801 36.25 23.42 22.91
CA HIS A 801 35.25 23.21 21.88
C HIS A 801 33.89 23.81 22.26
N TYR A 802 33.52 23.76 23.53
CA TYR A 802 32.30 24.34 24.09
C TYR A 802 32.29 25.89 24.00
N TRP A 803 33.45 26.53 24.16
CA TRP A 803 33.60 27.99 24.06
C TRP A 803 33.72 28.53 22.63
N ALA A 804 33.74 27.66 21.60
CA ALA A 804 33.89 28.07 20.20
C ALA A 804 32.54 28.25 19.47
N THR A 805 31.41 27.89 20.10
CA THR A 805 30.07 28.20 19.61
C THR A 805 29.52 29.36 20.42
N GLU A 806 29.30 30.52 19.81
CA GLU A 806 29.04 31.80 20.49
C GLU A 806 27.78 31.86 21.39
N ASP A 807 26.97 30.80 21.50
CA ASP A 807 25.67 30.81 22.18
C ASP A 807 25.56 30.06 23.53
N ASN A 808 26.55 29.31 24.02
CA ASN A 808 26.31 28.33 25.11
C ASN A 808 27.01 28.59 26.47
N VAL A 809 27.31 29.85 26.79
CA VAL A 809 28.08 30.23 28.01
C VAL A 809 27.38 29.89 29.35
N GLN A 810 26.07 29.58 29.38
CA GLN A 810 25.33 29.39 30.64
C GLN A 810 25.22 27.96 31.20
N GLN A 811 25.42 26.88 30.42
CA GLN A 811 25.09 25.53 30.90
C GLN A 811 26.22 24.73 31.58
N MET A 812 27.51 25.02 31.36
CA MET A 812 28.60 24.31 32.05
C MET A 812 28.98 24.89 33.42
N SER A 813 28.58 26.12 33.76
CA SER A 813 28.88 26.72 35.07
C SER A 813 28.10 26.05 36.21
N MET A 814 27.04 25.29 35.92
CA MET A 814 26.26 24.56 36.93
C MET A 814 26.72 23.11 37.17
N ALA A 815 27.61 22.55 36.33
CA ALA A 815 28.10 21.17 36.48
C ALA A 815 29.56 21.07 36.97
N ALA A 816 30.23 22.21 37.15
CA ALA A 816 31.61 22.29 37.64
C ALA A 816 31.69 22.63 39.14
N PHE A 817 30.81 22.05 39.94
CA PHE A 817 30.92 21.96 41.40
C PHE A 817 30.72 20.53 41.88
#